data_AF-A0A351I1L0-F1
#
_entry.id   AF-A0A351I1L0-F1
#
_cell.length_a   1.000
_cell.length_b   1.000
_cell.length_c   1.000
_cell.angle_alpha   90.00
_cell.angle_beta   90.00
_cell.angle_gamma   90.00
#
_symmetry.space_group_name_H-M   'P 1'
#
loop_
_entity.id
_entity.type
_entity.pdbx_description
1 polymer ?
#
loop_
_entity_poly.entity_id
_entity_poly.type
_entity_poly.pdbx_seq_one_letter_code
_entity_poly.pdbx_strand_id
1 'polypeptide(L)'
;MRKTARALLALALVGPGPSWAQSVVAPAVRTPAGAVAVAAAAAAATPSLGAKPLLLPNLPAPAPGLALSPAAAAAGAGRPDALNGAKPPRTALEGLKTELDALPPEPFDLAGIREQAALSFDAKLGVETFVHLGRVQTPPPAQTRDDGGGPTHSRLVAFNGENFPSVAFRPNEPVETHIVHAIESSRKSIQISLYEFTSRAILKALLAARQRGVKVEIILDDTSVNPRNEPDAEYNRYRSEQIWALIRNGLDVTVIGRPTMYGINHHKFAVFDGKMAEFGSYNWTYTSENSHYENVLFSTDADRVKAYQAAWAHLRALSVSVAESATHEWPLDVSAPPSDARKRISFNGTRLPAWVFNPSSEFEDSIAAAIDASKVSIDVAQFVLESRKIADALARALARGVKIRVVVDKSQAAYDHVQIFLGWLSRRGAAIRTLSGPNGDESDYPLAEKMHNKYFVFDGKLVETGSGNATKNAGINNFENANFIDEATDVKAFASTFQHLFDVGQPLAAMPVGELPTDAQLRESALKPRGPPAPPEPGPDPLPAARRIAFNGVDYPVSALRPNEPVEPLIIQAIDSARATLRIAIYELNQQGVFDALRRARKRGVKIQIVLDRSHVYTTGHEDDGVTPRKPKPMVVDLIKDGFDVLLLKGRLGGIMHNKFIVVDEGLAQFGSYNYTQQSEDDHYENVFFSIEKGRVTGYLRYFDYMRGLSEEPELEKLDEIVNLAEAALLDDDPVDAVRKHPPLPDPPRETETPISFNNENFPLQMFSPNAGIERALIRAIEASRLSIDIAMFSFFSRPIAEALLRAKDRGVKVSIVMDRTQAGISRLDDWFAWHGFDLRVISGPNRARDPRYQKMHNKFALFDGKMLESGSFNYSARAEMLNFENANFFDDADEIARYAACFVQMFARGTAPKPPKREPQWAAPAFAPQA
;
A
#
# COMPACT_ATOMS: atom_id res chain seq x y z
N MET A 1 -41.26 2.19 -34.09
CA MET A 1 -42.29 1.85 -35.09
C MET A 1 -41.64 1.10 -36.27
N ARG A 2 -42.41 0.21 -36.92
CA ARG A 2 -42.42 -0.22 -38.34
C ARG A 2 -41.28 0.32 -39.26
N LYS A 3 -40.49 -0.56 -39.92
CA LYS A 3 -40.52 -0.93 -41.38
C LYS A 3 -40.29 0.26 -42.36
N THR A 4 -39.49 0.22 -43.44
CA THR A 4 -38.82 -0.86 -44.20
C THR A 4 -37.90 -0.28 -45.31
N ALA A 5 -36.86 -1.03 -45.75
CA ALA A 5 -36.30 -1.09 -47.13
C ALA A 5 -35.64 0.20 -47.73
N ARG A 6 -34.75 0.22 -48.75
CA ARG A 6 -34.27 -0.76 -49.77
C ARG A 6 -32.96 -0.22 -50.43
N ALA A 7 -32.26 -0.88 -51.36
CA ALA A 7 -31.41 -2.09 -51.27
C ALA A 7 -30.73 -2.40 -52.65
N LEU A 8 -29.40 -2.56 -52.76
CA LEU A 8 -28.64 -3.11 -53.93
C LEU A 8 -27.25 -3.61 -53.44
N LEU A 9 -26.99 -4.93 -53.33
CA LEU A 9 -26.36 -5.87 -54.31
C LEU A 9 -24.84 -5.68 -54.51
N ALA A 10 -23.97 -6.71 -54.55
CA ALA A 10 -24.12 -8.18 -54.73
C ALA A 10 -23.16 -8.95 -53.78
N LEU A 11 -23.53 -10.09 -53.16
CA LEU A 11 -23.42 -11.50 -53.61
C LEU A 11 -22.03 -11.95 -54.14
N ALA A 12 -21.47 -13.13 -53.82
CA ALA A 12 -21.80 -14.17 -52.80
C ALA A 12 -20.78 -15.34 -52.80
N LEU A 13 -20.56 -15.99 -51.62
CA LEU A 13 -20.26 -17.45 -51.39
C LEU A 13 -18.99 -18.07 -52.07
N VAL A 14 -18.35 -19.19 -51.69
CA VAL A 14 -18.60 -20.42 -50.87
C VAL A 14 -17.24 -20.89 -50.25
N GLY A 15 -17.21 -21.57 -49.09
CA GLY A 15 -16.03 -22.36 -48.62
C GLY A 15 -16.24 -23.88 -48.82
N PRO A 16 -15.20 -24.74 -48.93
CA PRO A 16 -14.27 -25.03 -47.82
C PRO A 16 -12.80 -25.32 -48.27
N GLY A 17 -11.92 -25.81 -47.36
CA GLY A 17 -10.61 -26.39 -47.71
C GLY A 17 -10.70 -27.83 -48.26
N PRO A 18 -9.59 -28.58 -48.54
CA PRO A 18 -8.21 -28.36 -48.02
C PRO A 18 -7.03 -28.57 -49.03
N SER A 19 -5.79 -28.43 -48.51
CA SER A 19 -4.56 -29.17 -48.85
C SER A 19 -3.75 -28.97 -50.17
N TRP A 20 -2.43 -28.74 -49.94
CA TRP A 20 -1.23 -29.24 -50.65
C TRP A 20 -0.56 -28.48 -51.81
N ALA A 21 0.77 -28.31 -51.64
CA ALA A 21 1.87 -28.38 -52.64
C ALA A 21 1.93 -27.30 -53.75
N GLN A 22 3.10 -26.87 -54.25
CA GLN A 22 4.51 -27.17 -53.95
C GLN A 22 5.42 -26.09 -54.57
N SER A 23 6.59 -25.84 -53.97
CA SER A 23 7.77 -25.32 -54.70
C SER A 23 8.99 -26.13 -54.27
N VAL A 24 9.43 -27.01 -55.16
CA VAL A 24 10.60 -27.91 -55.05
C VAL A 24 11.80 -27.13 -55.63
N VAL A 25 13.09 -27.29 -55.28
CA VAL A 25 13.95 -28.49 -55.37
C VAL A 25 15.15 -28.39 -54.41
N ALA A 26 15.62 -29.55 -53.90
CA ALA A 26 16.80 -29.76 -53.04
C ALA A 26 18.10 -29.97 -53.88
N PRO A 27 19.08 -30.91 -53.67
CA PRO A 27 19.37 -31.95 -52.64
C PRO A 27 20.85 -31.91 -52.12
N ALA A 28 21.47 -32.91 -51.48
CA ALA A 28 21.12 -33.75 -50.32
C ALA A 28 22.39 -34.50 -49.76
N VAL A 29 22.36 -34.81 -48.46
CA VAL A 29 22.87 -36.02 -47.74
C VAL A 29 24.11 -36.80 -48.24
N ARG A 30 25.08 -37.06 -47.32
CA ARG A 30 25.72 -38.40 -47.13
C ARG A 30 26.42 -38.58 -45.77
N THR A 31 26.11 -39.70 -45.10
CA THR A 31 26.87 -40.38 -44.01
C THR A 31 27.76 -41.50 -44.64
N PRO A 32 28.59 -42.35 -43.96
CA PRO A 32 28.59 -42.76 -42.53
C PRO A 32 29.95 -43.15 -41.85
N ALA A 33 29.85 -43.82 -40.69
CA ALA A 33 30.86 -44.60 -39.93
C ALA A 33 31.94 -43.84 -39.14
N GLY A 34 32.44 -44.33 -37.98
CA GLY A 34 32.15 -45.58 -37.24
C GLY A 34 32.65 -45.53 -35.78
N ALA A 35 32.42 -46.58 -34.99
CA ALA A 35 32.73 -46.63 -33.54
C ALA A 35 34.08 -47.31 -33.21
N VAL A 36 34.65 -47.03 -32.02
CA VAL A 36 35.19 -48.02 -31.03
C VAL A 36 35.82 -47.32 -29.80
N ALA A 37 35.11 -47.43 -28.67
CA ALA A 37 35.52 -47.87 -27.32
C ALA A 37 36.82 -47.41 -26.56
N VAL A 38 36.61 -47.21 -25.23
CA VAL A 38 37.46 -47.61 -24.06
C VAL A 38 38.34 -46.59 -23.29
N ALA A 39 38.17 -46.67 -21.96
CA ALA A 39 39.05 -46.34 -20.82
C ALA A 39 39.19 -44.89 -20.30
N ALA A 40 39.14 -44.80 -18.96
CA ALA A 40 39.59 -43.69 -18.14
C ALA A 40 40.92 -44.05 -17.46
N ALA A 41 41.83 -43.08 -17.27
CA ALA A 41 42.80 -43.07 -16.16
C ALA A 41 43.55 -41.72 -16.02
N ALA A 42 43.58 -41.23 -14.78
CA ALA A 42 44.69 -40.59 -14.05
C ALA A 42 45.75 -39.67 -14.73
N ALA A 43 45.84 -38.45 -14.15
CA ALA A 43 47.03 -37.80 -13.58
C ALA A 43 48.24 -37.34 -14.43
N ALA A 44 48.56 -36.04 -14.29
CA ALA A 44 49.90 -35.36 -14.28
C ALA A 44 50.82 -35.50 -15.53
N ALA A 45 51.57 -34.49 -15.99
CA ALA A 45 51.91 -33.17 -15.45
C ALA A 45 52.20 -32.10 -16.55
N THR A 46 52.37 -30.85 -16.09
CA THR A 46 52.89 -29.62 -16.74
C THR A 46 54.27 -29.76 -17.43
N PRO A 47 54.74 -28.83 -18.34
CA PRO A 47 54.84 -27.38 -18.06
C PRO A 47 54.83 -26.32 -19.21
N SER A 48 54.50 -25.07 -18.81
CA SER A 48 54.98 -23.73 -19.31
C SER A 48 54.76 -23.34 -20.79
N LEU A 49 54.53 -22.07 -21.20
CA LEU A 49 54.76 -20.71 -20.66
C LEU A 49 53.53 -19.81 -21.01
N GLY A 50 53.20 -18.66 -20.38
CA GLY A 50 53.70 -17.99 -19.17
C GLY A 50 53.09 -16.58 -18.97
N ALA A 51 53.05 -16.08 -17.72
CA ALA A 51 52.97 -14.68 -17.23
C ALA A 51 51.86 -13.69 -17.73
N LYS A 52 51.30 -12.74 -16.94
CA LYS A 52 51.33 -12.38 -15.49
C LYS A 52 50.18 -11.36 -15.22
N PRO A 53 49.68 -11.21 -13.97
CA PRO A 53 50.07 -10.04 -13.17
C PRO A 53 50.37 -10.33 -11.67
N LEU A 54 51.10 -9.41 -11.02
CA LEU A 54 51.38 -9.32 -9.57
C LEU A 54 50.41 -8.30 -8.93
N LEU A 55 49.91 -8.31 -7.68
CA LEU A 55 50.25 -8.85 -6.34
C LEU A 55 50.51 -7.70 -5.33
N LEU A 56 49.49 -7.42 -4.48
CA LEU A 56 49.58 -7.21 -3.01
C LEU A 56 50.34 -5.96 -2.46
N PRO A 57 50.23 -5.57 -1.15
CA PRO A 57 49.89 -6.39 0.02
C PRO A 57 48.89 -5.82 1.05
N ASN A 58 48.75 -6.57 2.15
CA ASN A 58 47.82 -6.43 3.27
C ASN A 58 48.60 -6.49 4.62
N LEU A 59 47.90 -6.39 5.77
CA LEU A 59 48.34 -6.56 7.19
C LEU A 59 48.84 -5.29 7.93
N PRO A 60 48.78 -5.24 9.30
CA PRO A 60 48.32 -6.26 10.26
C PRO A 60 47.19 -5.80 11.22
N ALA A 61 46.70 -6.74 12.06
CA ALA A 61 45.76 -6.48 13.16
C ALA A 61 46.46 -6.31 14.53
N PRO A 62 45.84 -5.63 15.52
CA PRO A 62 46.25 -5.67 16.92
C PRO A 62 45.34 -6.53 17.82
N ALA A 63 45.88 -6.98 18.95
CA ALA A 63 45.22 -7.78 19.99
C ALA A 63 44.84 -6.91 21.23
N PRO A 64 44.10 -7.43 22.24
CA PRO A 64 43.21 -6.61 23.08
C PRO A 64 43.81 -6.14 24.42
N GLY A 65 43.18 -5.13 25.05
CA GLY A 65 43.41 -4.84 26.46
C GLY A 65 42.77 -3.57 27.05
N LEU A 66 41.95 -3.79 28.10
CA LEU A 66 41.67 -2.90 29.24
C LEU A 66 40.77 -1.66 29.06
N ALA A 67 40.02 -1.40 30.15
CA ALA A 67 38.94 -0.41 30.26
C ALA A 67 39.39 0.90 30.90
N LEU A 68 38.54 1.94 30.83
CA LEU A 68 38.07 2.70 32.00
C LEU A 68 36.87 3.62 31.66
N SER A 69 36.23 4.18 32.68
CA SER A 69 34.87 4.75 32.65
C SER A 69 34.84 6.30 32.51
N PRO A 70 33.65 6.98 32.47
CA PRO A 70 33.50 8.32 31.90
C PRO A 70 33.55 9.50 32.90
N ALA A 71 33.85 10.72 32.41
CA ALA A 71 33.49 11.98 33.08
C ALA A 71 33.48 13.25 32.18
N ALA A 72 32.34 13.95 32.18
CA ALA A 72 32.13 15.41 32.29
C ALA A 72 33.02 16.48 31.57
N ALA A 73 32.33 17.23 30.68
CA ALA A 73 32.08 18.69 30.74
C ALA A 73 33.11 19.79 30.36
N ALA A 74 32.54 20.80 29.67
CA ALA A 74 32.84 22.25 29.69
C ALA A 74 33.95 22.88 28.81
N ALA A 75 33.46 23.63 27.80
CA ALA A 75 33.87 24.98 27.34
C ALA A 75 35.35 25.41 27.25
N GLY A 76 35.75 25.89 26.06
CA GLY A 76 36.94 26.73 25.85
C GLY A 76 37.10 27.16 24.38
N ALA A 77 37.20 28.47 24.11
CA ALA A 77 37.31 29.01 22.75
C ALA A 77 38.75 29.01 22.22
N GLY A 78 38.92 28.87 20.89
CA GLY A 78 40.21 29.06 20.23
C GLY A 78 40.18 28.84 18.71
N ARG A 79 40.30 29.93 17.93
CA ARG A 79 40.89 29.91 16.57
C ARG A 79 42.42 30.03 16.73
N PRO A 80 43.25 29.41 15.87
CA PRO A 80 43.59 30.04 14.60
C PRO A 80 43.74 29.09 13.37
N ASP A 81 43.31 29.62 12.23
CA ASP A 81 43.92 29.64 10.89
C ASP A 81 44.65 28.43 10.27
N ALA A 82 44.12 28.07 9.09
CA ALA A 82 44.84 27.83 7.83
C ALA A 82 45.80 26.63 7.68
N LEU A 83 45.29 25.56 7.06
CA LEU A 83 46.04 24.82 6.03
C LEU A 83 45.18 24.61 4.77
N ASN A 84 45.80 24.83 3.61
CA ASN A 84 45.18 24.76 2.29
C ASN A 84 45.02 23.33 1.78
N GLY A 85 44.03 23.12 0.90
CA GLY A 85 44.32 22.45 -0.38
C GLY A 85 43.73 21.07 -0.64
N ALA A 86 42.43 20.99 -0.95
CA ALA A 86 41.89 20.02 -1.89
C ALA A 86 40.60 20.57 -2.56
N LYS A 87 40.62 20.77 -3.88
CA LYS A 87 39.40 21.04 -4.68
C LYS A 87 39.00 19.75 -5.41
N PRO A 88 37.70 19.41 -5.51
CA PRO A 88 37.23 18.38 -6.43
C PRO A 88 37.38 18.85 -7.90
N PRO A 89 37.48 17.92 -8.88
CA PRO A 89 37.89 18.24 -10.24
C PRO A 89 36.79 18.95 -11.05
N ARG A 90 37.22 19.89 -11.91
CA ARG A 90 36.35 20.83 -12.63
C ARG A 90 35.97 20.40 -14.06
N THR A 91 36.38 19.22 -14.49
CA THR A 91 36.51 18.85 -15.91
C THR A 91 35.26 18.30 -16.60
N ALA A 92 34.18 18.03 -15.86
CA ALA A 92 32.93 17.53 -16.47
C ALA A 92 32.03 18.63 -17.07
N LEU A 93 32.15 19.87 -16.61
CA LEU A 93 31.29 21.00 -17.05
C LEU A 93 31.83 21.77 -18.26
N GLU A 94 33.13 21.73 -18.53
CA GLU A 94 33.74 22.52 -19.62
C GLU A 94 33.59 21.84 -21.00
N GLY A 95 33.51 20.50 -21.05
CA GLY A 95 33.25 19.76 -22.30
C GLY A 95 31.85 20.03 -22.88
N LEU A 96 30.83 19.98 -22.02
CA LEU A 96 29.42 20.23 -22.37
C LEU A 96 29.15 21.63 -22.94
N LYS A 97 29.98 22.63 -22.57
CA LYS A 97 29.83 23.99 -23.07
C LYS A 97 30.27 24.13 -24.54
N THR A 98 31.30 23.39 -24.94
CA THR A 98 31.88 23.46 -26.30
C THR A 98 30.98 22.81 -27.35
N GLU A 99 30.20 21.78 -26.99
CA GLU A 99 29.19 21.19 -27.89
C GLU A 99 27.94 22.07 -28.02
N LEU A 100 27.57 22.81 -26.97
CA LEU A 100 26.38 23.66 -26.94
C LEU A 100 26.50 24.88 -27.87
N ASP A 101 27.70 25.44 -28.01
CA ASP A 101 27.99 26.59 -28.87
C ASP A 101 28.07 26.23 -30.38
N ALA A 102 27.92 24.94 -30.75
CA ALA A 102 28.08 24.43 -32.12
C ALA A 102 26.78 24.16 -32.89
N LEU A 103 25.61 24.32 -32.27
CA LEU A 103 24.31 24.04 -32.90
C LEU A 103 23.73 25.28 -33.61
N PRO A 104 23.39 25.22 -34.91
CA PRO A 104 22.79 26.34 -35.63
C PRO A 104 21.31 26.53 -35.23
N PRO A 105 20.82 27.78 -35.13
CA PRO A 105 19.42 28.07 -34.85
C PRO A 105 18.58 28.05 -36.14
N GLU A 106 17.72 27.04 -36.31
CA GLU A 106 16.67 27.05 -37.33
C GLU A 106 15.36 27.65 -36.75
N PRO A 107 14.67 28.57 -37.47
CA PRO A 107 13.45 29.20 -36.97
C PRO A 107 12.23 28.28 -37.12
N PHE A 108 11.50 28.08 -36.02
CA PHE A 108 10.33 27.21 -35.95
C PHE A 108 9.07 27.93 -36.45
N ASP A 109 8.42 27.43 -37.51
CA ASP A 109 7.22 28.05 -38.08
C ASP A 109 5.94 27.74 -37.27
N LEU A 110 5.48 28.73 -36.52
CA LEU A 110 4.24 28.72 -35.75
C LEU A 110 2.96 28.90 -36.60
N ALA A 111 3.07 29.26 -37.89
CA ALA A 111 1.91 29.51 -38.74
C ALA A 111 1.29 28.21 -39.29
N GLY A 112 2.11 27.29 -39.85
CA GLY A 112 1.62 26.05 -40.45
C GLY A 112 0.86 25.11 -39.49
N ILE A 113 1.22 25.11 -38.20
CA ILE A 113 0.59 24.24 -37.19
C ILE A 113 -0.87 24.66 -36.88
N ARG A 114 -1.22 25.95 -37.06
CA ARG A 114 -2.59 26.43 -36.82
C ARG A 114 -3.61 25.90 -37.82
N GLU A 115 -3.19 25.49 -39.01
CA GLU A 115 -4.08 25.00 -40.06
C GLU A 115 -4.44 23.51 -39.89
N GLN A 116 -3.55 22.70 -39.28
CA GLN A 116 -3.86 21.29 -38.95
C GLN A 116 -4.77 21.11 -37.72
N ALA A 117 -4.85 22.10 -36.82
CA ALA A 117 -5.73 22.05 -35.65
C ALA A 117 -7.22 22.32 -35.96
N ALA A 118 -7.57 22.67 -37.20
CA ALA A 118 -8.93 23.09 -37.59
C ALA A 118 -9.82 21.97 -38.16
N LEU A 119 -9.35 20.72 -38.23
CA LEU A 119 -10.05 19.59 -38.87
C LEU A 119 -10.20 18.38 -37.94
N SER A 120 -11.09 18.45 -36.94
CA SER A 120 -11.82 17.29 -36.38
C SER A 120 -12.79 17.66 -35.24
N PHE A 121 -13.85 18.40 -35.55
CA PHE A 121 -15.06 18.44 -34.71
C PHE A 121 -16.30 18.49 -35.61
N ASP A 122 -16.98 17.36 -35.79
CA ASP A 122 -18.37 17.32 -36.27
C ASP A 122 -19.23 16.72 -35.15
N ALA A 123 -20.18 17.52 -34.66
CA ALA A 123 -20.93 17.24 -33.45
C ALA A 123 -22.34 16.75 -33.80
N LYS A 124 -22.63 15.47 -33.53
CA LYS A 124 -23.99 14.91 -33.39
C LYS A 124 -23.95 13.50 -32.80
N LEU A 125 -24.46 13.35 -31.59
CA LEU A 125 -25.33 12.24 -31.17
C LEU A 125 -26.03 12.63 -29.86
N GLY A 126 -27.33 12.34 -29.77
CA GLY A 126 -28.23 12.94 -28.80
C GLY A 126 -28.35 12.20 -27.46
N VAL A 127 -28.98 12.87 -26.51
CA VAL A 127 -29.26 12.41 -25.13
C VAL A 127 -30.57 11.63 -25.08
N GLU A 128 -30.57 10.43 -24.49
CA GLU A 128 -31.74 9.86 -23.79
C GLU A 128 -31.32 9.10 -22.51
N THR A 129 -31.59 9.73 -21.36
CA THR A 129 -31.95 9.16 -20.03
C THR A 129 -31.32 7.86 -19.50
N PHE A 130 -30.57 8.00 -18.40
CA PHE A 130 -30.36 6.94 -17.38
C PHE A 130 -31.39 7.06 -16.25
N VAL A 131 -32.27 6.05 -16.08
CA VAL A 131 -33.03 5.82 -14.83
C VAL A 131 -33.28 4.33 -14.63
N HIS A 132 -32.56 3.68 -13.70
CA HIS A 132 -33.09 2.82 -12.63
C HIS A 132 -32.04 1.89 -12.00
N LEU A 133 -32.02 1.87 -10.67
CA LEU A 133 -31.54 0.75 -9.87
C LEU A 133 -32.58 -0.40 -9.89
N GLY A 134 -32.14 -1.65 -10.10
CA GLY A 134 -32.85 -2.84 -9.57
C GLY A 134 -33.10 -4.06 -10.47
N ARG A 135 -32.55 -5.21 -10.02
CA ARG A 135 -32.98 -6.63 -10.20
C ARG A 135 -32.59 -7.46 -11.46
N VAL A 136 -31.73 -8.45 -11.16
CA VAL A 136 -31.81 -9.91 -11.46
C VAL A 136 -31.91 -10.44 -12.92
N GLN A 137 -30.83 -11.13 -13.29
CA GLN A 137 -30.51 -12.13 -14.34
C GLN A 137 -31.60 -12.84 -15.18
N THR A 138 -31.19 -13.23 -16.41
CA THR A 138 -31.22 -14.63 -16.94
C THR A 138 -30.25 -14.75 -18.17
N PRO A 139 -29.81 -15.94 -18.64
CA PRO A 139 -28.37 -16.20 -18.86
C PRO A 139 -27.90 -16.39 -20.33
N PRO A 140 -26.58 -16.39 -20.59
CA PRO A 140 -25.99 -16.77 -21.88
C PRO A 140 -25.84 -18.30 -22.06
N PRO A 141 -25.86 -18.84 -23.30
CA PRO A 141 -25.76 -20.28 -23.55
C PRO A 141 -24.33 -20.78 -23.87
N ALA A 142 -23.80 -21.66 -22.99
CA ALA A 142 -22.91 -22.83 -23.18
C ALA A 142 -21.72 -22.78 -24.21
N GLN A 143 -20.48 -23.23 -23.91
CA GLN A 143 -20.03 -24.26 -22.95
C GLN A 143 -18.69 -23.96 -22.23
N THR A 144 -18.64 -24.31 -20.94
CA THR A 144 -17.48 -24.70 -20.10
C THR A 144 -16.21 -23.83 -20.04
N ARG A 145 -16.11 -23.01 -19.00
CA ARG A 145 -15.42 -23.39 -17.75
C ARG A 145 -16.18 -22.77 -16.57
N ASP A 146 -16.42 -23.56 -15.53
CA ASP A 146 -16.98 -23.11 -14.25
C ASP A 146 -15.81 -22.60 -13.39
N ASP A 147 -15.89 -21.34 -12.96
CA ASP A 147 -14.95 -20.66 -12.08
C ASP A 147 -15.50 -20.51 -10.65
N GLY A 148 -16.70 -21.06 -10.39
CA GLY A 148 -17.46 -20.93 -9.14
C GLY A 148 -17.16 -21.98 -8.06
N GLY A 149 -16.28 -22.96 -8.29
CA GLY A 149 -15.75 -23.84 -7.23
C GLY A 149 -16.41 -25.21 -7.02
N GLY A 150 -17.38 -25.62 -7.84
CA GLY A 150 -18.02 -26.95 -7.75
C GLY A 150 -19.18 -27.06 -6.74
N PRO A 151 -19.71 -28.26 -6.47
CA PRO A 151 -20.97 -28.41 -5.75
C PRO A 151 -20.78 -28.32 -4.22
N THR A 152 -21.63 -27.53 -3.56
CA THR A 152 -21.66 -27.41 -2.09
C THR A 152 -22.34 -28.63 -1.46
N HIS A 153 -21.65 -29.22 -0.48
CA HIS A 153 -22.11 -30.40 0.26
C HIS A 153 -21.86 -30.22 1.77
N SER A 154 -22.50 -29.24 2.39
CA SER A 154 -22.41 -29.01 3.82
C SER A 154 -23.67 -29.47 4.56
N ARG A 155 -23.49 -29.99 5.78
CA ARG A 155 -24.58 -30.12 6.76
C ARG A 155 -24.65 -28.82 7.57
N LEU A 156 -25.76 -28.58 8.26
CA LEU A 156 -25.88 -27.42 9.13
C LEU A 156 -25.38 -27.73 10.54
N VAL A 157 -24.75 -26.73 11.18
CA VAL A 157 -24.47 -26.68 12.62
C VAL A 157 -25.22 -25.51 13.24
N ALA A 158 -25.84 -25.73 14.41
CA ALA A 158 -26.62 -24.71 15.09
C ALA A 158 -25.79 -23.98 16.16
N PHE A 159 -25.75 -22.64 16.08
CA PHE A 159 -25.06 -21.78 17.06
C PHE A 159 -25.97 -20.61 17.46
N ASN A 160 -26.22 -20.47 18.77
CA ASN A 160 -26.98 -19.36 19.38
C ASN A 160 -28.40 -19.07 18.84
N GLY A 161 -28.98 -20.00 18.08
CA GLY A 161 -30.30 -19.91 17.45
C GLY A 161 -30.25 -20.00 15.91
N GLU A 162 -29.08 -19.71 15.35
CA GLU A 162 -28.84 -19.64 13.90
C GLU A 162 -28.16 -20.90 13.35
N ASN A 163 -28.23 -21.10 12.04
CA ASN A 163 -27.60 -22.23 11.34
C ASN A 163 -26.44 -21.76 10.47
N PHE A 164 -25.33 -22.51 10.51
CA PHE A 164 -24.11 -22.28 9.74
C PHE A 164 -23.76 -23.55 8.94
N PRO A 165 -23.12 -23.45 7.77
CA PRO A 165 -22.59 -24.61 7.07
C PRO A 165 -21.44 -25.22 7.88
N SER A 166 -21.34 -26.55 7.97
CA SER A 166 -20.21 -27.25 8.59
C SER A 166 -18.88 -26.98 7.88
N VAL A 167 -18.95 -26.76 6.57
CA VAL A 167 -17.85 -26.42 5.67
C VAL A 167 -18.37 -25.48 4.58
N ALA A 168 -17.61 -24.45 4.25
CA ALA A 168 -17.86 -23.56 3.12
C ALA A 168 -16.57 -23.32 2.33
N PHE A 169 -16.70 -22.99 1.05
CA PHE A 169 -15.58 -22.82 0.13
C PHE A 169 -15.70 -21.50 -0.64
N ARG A 170 -14.55 -20.86 -0.90
CA ARG A 170 -14.44 -19.84 -1.96
C ARG A 170 -13.98 -20.50 -3.26
N PRO A 171 -14.57 -20.10 -4.42
CA PRO A 171 -15.57 -19.04 -4.60
C PRO A 171 -17.05 -19.47 -4.48
N ASN A 172 -17.35 -20.72 -4.10
CA ASN A 172 -18.71 -21.31 -4.10
C ASN A 172 -19.80 -20.49 -3.39
N GLU A 173 -19.46 -19.96 -2.22
CA GLU A 173 -20.37 -19.14 -1.40
C GLU A 173 -19.56 -18.08 -0.64
N PRO A 174 -20.15 -16.95 -0.22
CA PRO A 174 -19.38 -15.87 0.40
C PRO A 174 -19.00 -16.22 1.85
N VAL A 175 -17.73 -16.57 2.06
CA VAL A 175 -17.22 -17.02 3.37
C VAL A 175 -17.19 -15.88 4.37
N GLU A 176 -16.85 -14.66 3.93
CA GLU A 176 -16.95 -13.45 4.74
C GLU A 176 -18.33 -13.28 5.39
N THR A 177 -19.41 -13.64 4.68
CA THR A 177 -20.79 -13.51 5.19
C THR A 177 -21.06 -14.46 6.36
N HIS A 178 -20.57 -15.69 6.31
CA HIS A 178 -20.73 -16.66 7.41
C HIS A 178 -19.95 -16.25 8.66
N ILE A 179 -18.76 -15.68 8.48
CA ILE A 179 -17.93 -15.16 9.59
C ILE A 179 -18.59 -13.93 10.22
N VAL A 180 -19.07 -12.97 9.42
CA VAL A 180 -19.86 -11.82 9.91
C VAL A 180 -21.09 -12.30 10.69
N HIS A 181 -21.84 -13.26 10.15
CA HIS A 181 -23.03 -13.80 10.81
C HIS A 181 -22.71 -14.51 12.14
N ALA A 182 -21.56 -15.17 12.25
CA ALA A 182 -21.09 -15.78 13.51
C ALA A 182 -20.73 -14.71 14.57
N ILE A 183 -20.11 -13.61 14.15
CA ILE A 183 -19.80 -12.45 14.99
C ILE A 183 -21.08 -11.73 15.45
N GLU A 184 -22.07 -11.58 14.57
CA GLU A 184 -23.38 -11.01 14.90
C GLU A 184 -24.16 -11.90 15.87
N SER A 185 -24.13 -13.22 15.67
CA SER A 185 -24.76 -14.24 16.52
C SER A 185 -24.09 -14.41 17.90
N SER A 186 -22.89 -13.88 18.10
CA SER A 186 -22.13 -14.01 19.36
C SER A 186 -22.70 -13.10 20.45
N ARG A 187 -22.78 -13.62 21.69
CA ARG A 187 -23.47 -12.99 22.84
C ARG A 187 -22.59 -12.77 24.06
N LYS A 188 -21.39 -13.35 24.13
CA LYS A 188 -20.49 -13.31 25.29
C LYS A 188 -19.05 -12.97 24.93
N SER A 189 -18.45 -13.73 24.01
CA SER A 189 -17.01 -13.62 23.73
C SER A 189 -16.63 -14.09 22.34
N ILE A 190 -15.64 -13.45 21.73
CA ILE A 190 -15.04 -13.82 20.45
C ILE A 190 -13.52 -13.83 20.64
N GLN A 191 -12.90 -15.00 20.54
CA GLN A 191 -11.46 -15.20 20.70
C GLN A 191 -10.85 -15.56 19.35
N ILE A 192 -9.95 -14.72 18.83
CA ILE A 192 -9.45 -14.79 17.45
C ILE A 192 -7.93 -14.98 17.43
N SER A 193 -7.43 -15.80 16.51
CA SER A 193 -6.01 -15.80 16.10
C SER A 193 -5.92 -15.76 14.58
N LEU A 194 -5.24 -14.75 14.04
CA LEU A 194 -5.13 -14.49 12.60
C LEU A 194 -3.70 -14.17 12.17
N TYR A 195 -3.37 -14.67 10.99
CA TYR A 195 -2.21 -14.25 10.22
C TYR A 195 -2.41 -12.88 9.55
N GLU A 196 -3.39 -12.76 8.65
CA GLU A 196 -3.69 -11.51 7.93
C GLU A 196 -5.16 -11.05 8.16
N PHE A 197 -5.36 -9.74 8.27
CA PHE A 197 -6.68 -9.12 8.49
C PHE A 197 -6.83 -7.83 7.68
N THR A 198 -7.72 -7.81 6.69
CA THR A 198 -8.05 -6.62 5.87
C THR A 198 -9.53 -6.48 5.52
N SER A 199 -10.39 -7.39 5.98
CA SER A 199 -11.84 -7.30 5.76
C SER A 199 -12.45 -6.09 6.48
N ARG A 200 -13.13 -5.22 5.71
CA ARG A 200 -13.91 -4.09 6.26
C ARG A 200 -15.25 -4.55 6.85
N ALA A 201 -15.89 -5.57 6.28
CA ALA A 201 -17.16 -6.09 6.77
C ALA A 201 -16.98 -6.77 8.14
N ILE A 202 -15.95 -7.61 8.28
CA ILE A 202 -15.63 -8.27 9.55
C ILE A 202 -15.19 -7.24 10.60
N LEU A 203 -14.37 -6.23 10.24
CA LEU A 203 -14.06 -5.11 11.14
C LEU A 203 -15.34 -4.45 11.69
N LYS A 204 -16.28 -4.08 10.82
CA LYS A 204 -17.56 -3.48 11.24
C LYS A 204 -18.36 -4.40 12.17
N ALA A 205 -18.40 -5.70 11.88
CA ALA A 205 -19.06 -6.69 12.72
C ALA A 205 -18.42 -6.81 14.12
N LEU A 206 -17.09 -6.80 14.21
CA LEU A 206 -16.35 -6.85 15.49
C LEU A 206 -16.56 -5.58 16.33
N LEU A 207 -16.56 -4.40 15.70
CA LEU A 207 -16.87 -3.13 16.37
C LEU A 207 -18.32 -3.14 16.91
N ALA A 208 -19.28 -3.61 16.11
CA ALA A 208 -20.66 -3.76 16.54
C ALA A 208 -20.80 -4.81 17.67
N ALA A 209 -20.07 -5.92 17.63
CA ALA A 209 -20.07 -6.92 18.71
C ALA A 209 -19.57 -6.32 20.03
N ARG A 210 -18.49 -5.54 20.01
CA ARG A 210 -18.01 -4.79 21.17
C ARG A 210 -19.06 -3.82 21.70
N GLN A 211 -19.76 -3.08 20.83
CA GLN A 211 -20.85 -2.17 21.22
C GLN A 211 -22.02 -2.93 21.89
N ARG A 212 -22.30 -4.18 21.47
CA ARG A 212 -23.27 -5.08 22.14
C ARG A 212 -22.76 -5.67 23.47
N GLY A 213 -21.56 -5.31 23.93
CA GLY A 213 -20.95 -5.83 25.16
C GLY A 213 -20.26 -7.20 25.02
N VAL A 214 -20.06 -7.70 23.80
CA VAL A 214 -19.34 -8.95 23.55
C VAL A 214 -17.84 -8.72 23.76
N LYS A 215 -17.18 -9.58 24.54
CA LYS A 215 -15.73 -9.50 24.77
C LYS A 215 -14.97 -9.98 23.53
N VAL A 216 -14.30 -9.08 22.81
CA VAL A 216 -13.52 -9.41 21.60
C VAL A 216 -12.02 -9.36 21.93
N GLU A 217 -11.32 -10.48 21.77
CA GLU A 217 -9.89 -10.65 22.06
C GLU A 217 -9.18 -11.25 20.84
N ILE A 218 -8.10 -10.61 20.38
CA ILE A 218 -7.49 -10.86 19.06
C ILE A 218 -5.98 -11.03 19.22
N ILE A 219 -5.44 -12.09 18.60
CA ILE A 219 -4.01 -12.35 18.48
C ILE A 219 -3.63 -12.24 17.00
N LEU A 220 -2.63 -11.41 16.68
CA LEU A 220 -2.16 -11.17 15.32
C LEU A 220 -0.69 -11.57 15.14
N ASP A 221 -0.30 -11.88 13.91
CA ASP A 221 1.10 -12.10 13.56
C ASP A 221 1.94 -10.81 13.56
N ASP A 222 3.15 -10.89 14.12
CA ASP A 222 4.14 -9.81 14.13
C ASP A 222 4.42 -9.25 12.72
N THR A 223 4.53 -10.11 11.70
CA THR A 223 4.88 -9.66 10.33
C THR A 223 3.71 -8.99 9.58
N SER A 224 2.50 -9.05 10.15
CA SER A 224 1.31 -8.31 9.67
C SER A 224 1.10 -6.97 10.39
N VAL A 225 1.56 -6.85 11.64
CA VAL A 225 1.53 -5.60 12.42
C VAL A 225 2.77 -4.74 12.12
N ASN A 226 3.94 -5.37 12.09
CA ASN A 226 5.27 -4.81 11.87
C ASN A 226 5.88 -5.35 10.54
N PRO A 227 5.26 -5.07 9.38
CA PRO A 227 5.74 -5.59 8.10
C PRO A 227 7.15 -5.09 7.78
N ARG A 228 7.98 -6.00 7.28
CA ARG A 228 9.32 -5.71 6.74
C ARG A 228 9.24 -5.69 5.22
N ASN A 229 9.85 -4.70 4.58
CA ASN A 229 10.05 -4.72 3.13
C ASN A 229 11.25 -5.63 2.85
N GLU A 230 11.02 -6.84 2.38
CA GLU A 230 12.09 -7.72 1.88
C GLU A 230 12.35 -7.36 0.40
N PRO A 231 13.61 -7.07 -0.02
CA PRO A 231 13.90 -6.57 -1.36
C PRO A 231 13.40 -7.45 -2.51
N ASP A 232 13.36 -8.78 -2.28
CA ASP A 232 12.97 -9.79 -3.25
C ASP A 232 11.51 -10.24 -3.09
N ALA A 233 10.72 -9.59 -2.21
CA ALA A 233 9.33 -9.95 -2.01
C ALA A 233 8.49 -9.70 -3.27
N GLU A 234 7.67 -10.68 -3.64
CA GLU A 234 6.73 -10.54 -4.75
C GLU A 234 5.74 -9.39 -4.53
N TYR A 235 5.42 -9.08 -3.27
CA TYR A 235 4.61 -7.94 -2.86
C TYR A 235 5.16 -7.32 -1.57
N ASN A 236 5.35 -6.00 -1.55
CA ASN A 236 5.67 -5.28 -0.31
C ASN A 236 4.48 -5.40 0.65
N ARG A 237 4.73 -5.88 1.86
CA ARG A 237 3.71 -5.94 2.90
C ARG A 237 3.44 -4.55 3.44
N TYR A 238 2.17 -4.15 3.45
CA TYR A 238 1.74 -2.87 3.98
C TYR A 238 1.00 -3.07 5.30
N ARG A 239 1.01 -2.05 6.17
CA ARG A 239 0.24 -2.10 7.42
C ARG A 239 -1.24 -2.05 7.11
N SER A 240 -1.99 -2.99 7.66
CA SER A 240 -3.45 -3.02 7.54
C SER A 240 -4.08 -1.88 8.34
N GLU A 241 -4.77 -0.98 7.66
CA GLU A 241 -5.61 0.04 8.28
C GLU A 241 -6.69 -0.57 9.18
N GLN A 242 -7.16 -1.78 8.84
CA GLN A 242 -8.19 -2.49 9.59
C GLN A 242 -7.62 -3.03 10.91
N ILE A 243 -6.37 -3.52 10.95
CA ILE A 243 -5.68 -3.87 12.20
C ILE A 243 -5.58 -2.64 13.11
N TRP A 244 -5.14 -1.49 12.58
CA TRP A 244 -5.06 -0.26 13.35
C TRP A 244 -6.44 0.28 13.77
N ALA A 245 -7.51 -0.03 13.03
CA ALA A 245 -8.88 0.28 13.44
C ALA A 245 -9.35 -0.50 14.66
N LEU A 246 -8.97 -1.78 14.80
CA LEU A 246 -9.22 -2.55 16.02
C LEU A 246 -8.54 -1.88 17.23
N ILE A 247 -7.26 -1.53 17.06
CA ILE A 247 -6.41 -0.91 18.10
C ILE A 247 -6.98 0.43 18.56
N ARG A 248 -7.28 1.36 17.62
CA ARG A 248 -7.83 2.70 17.95
C ARG A 248 -9.18 2.64 18.66
N ASN A 249 -10.03 1.67 18.31
CA ASN A 249 -11.33 1.49 18.96
C ASN A 249 -11.21 0.73 20.30
N GLY A 250 -9.98 0.50 20.79
CA GLY A 250 -9.68 -0.07 22.09
C GLY A 250 -10.01 -1.56 22.22
N LEU A 251 -10.06 -2.29 21.09
CA LEU A 251 -10.20 -3.75 21.14
C LEU A 251 -8.94 -4.37 21.73
N ASP A 252 -9.11 -5.52 22.38
CA ASP A 252 -8.00 -6.23 22.97
C ASP A 252 -7.22 -6.95 21.86
N VAL A 253 -6.10 -6.34 21.44
CA VAL A 253 -5.23 -6.83 20.37
C VAL A 253 -3.83 -7.07 20.94
N THR A 254 -3.36 -8.30 20.85
CA THR A 254 -1.97 -8.68 21.13
C THR A 254 -1.31 -9.28 19.90
N VAL A 255 0.03 -9.31 19.92
CA VAL A 255 0.87 -9.72 18.79
C VAL A 255 1.73 -10.90 19.22
N ILE A 256 1.94 -11.87 18.33
CA ILE A 256 2.88 -12.98 18.53
C ILE A 256 3.72 -13.20 17.26
N GLY A 257 5.00 -13.55 17.42
CA GLY A 257 5.93 -13.77 16.33
C GLY A 257 6.93 -14.90 16.59
N ARG A 258 7.90 -15.05 15.70
CA ARG A 258 8.98 -16.05 15.77
C ARG A 258 10.33 -15.42 15.39
N PRO A 259 11.46 -15.85 15.96
CA PRO A 259 12.78 -15.30 15.65
C PRO A 259 13.42 -15.88 14.38
N THR A 260 12.76 -16.84 13.72
CA THR A 260 13.25 -17.55 12.52
C THR A 260 12.83 -16.88 11.22
N MET A 261 13.55 -17.11 10.13
CA MET A 261 13.27 -16.55 8.80
C MET A 261 11.80 -16.70 8.38
N TYR A 262 11.26 -17.92 8.45
CA TYR A 262 9.92 -18.26 7.94
C TYR A 262 8.86 -18.52 9.02
N GLY A 263 9.15 -18.21 10.29
CA GLY A 263 8.21 -18.47 11.39
C GLY A 263 7.20 -17.34 11.55
N ILE A 264 5.93 -17.70 11.69
CA ILE A 264 4.78 -16.80 11.83
C ILE A 264 3.66 -17.45 12.67
N ASN A 265 2.78 -16.61 13.22
CA ASN A 265 1.41 -17.01 13.56
C ASN A 265 0.60 -17.17 12.28
N HIS A 266 0.43 -18.40 11.83
CA HIS A 266 -0.29 -18.68 10.60
C HIS A 266 -1.72 -19.20 10.85
N HIS A 267 -2.16 -19.23 12.12
CA HIS A 267 -3.53 -19.55 12.49
C HIS A 267 -4.55 -18.66 11.79
N LYS A 268 -5.70 -19.28 11.52
CA LYS A 268 -6.90 -18.69 10.93
C LYS A 268 -8.07 -19.37 11.64
N PHE A 269 -8.41 -18.88 12.83
CA PHE A 269 -9.49 -19.44 13.63
C PHE A 269 -10.10 -18.40 14.56
N ALA A 270 -11.38 -18.61 14.86
CA ALA A 270 -12.11 -17.91 15.91
C ALA A 270 -12.91 -18.88 16.78
N VAL A 271 -13.05 -18.58 18.08
CA VAL A 271 -13.99 -19.24 18.98
C VAL A 271 -15.07 -18.26 19.42
N PHE A 272 -16.32 -18.62 19.13
CA PHE A 272 -17.52 -17.86 19.43
C PHE A 272 -18.24 -18.43 20.66
N ASP A 273 -18.40 -17.61 21.70
CA ASP A 273 -19.02 -17.88 23.00
C ASP A 273 -18.53 -19.15 23.75
N GLY A 274 -17.41 -19.75 23.33
CA GLY A 274 -16.98 -21.07 23.80
C GLY A 274 -17.91 -22.21 23.36
N LYS A 275 -18.66 -22.05 22.25
CA LYS A 275 -19.63 -23.03 21.73
C LYS A 275 -19.41 -23.41 20.28
N MET A 276 -18.77 -22.55 19.49
CA MET A 276 -18.47 -22.81 18.07
C MET A 276 -17.04 -22.36 17.78
N ALA A 277 -16.30 -23.17 17.03
CA ALA A 277 -15.00 -22.82 16.47
C ALA A 277 -15.14 -22.70 14.94
N GLU A 278 -14.62 -21.61 14.39
CA GLU A 278 -14.31 -21.45 12.98
C GLU A 278 -12.82 -21.73 12.76
N PHE A 279 -12.47 -22.42 11.68
CA PHE A 279 -11.08 -22.67 11.28
C PHE A 279 -10.99 -23.08 9.81
N GLY A 280 -9.83 -22.88 9.17
CA GLY A 280 -9.59 -23.33 7.80
C GLY A 280 -8.34 -22.73 7.16
N SER A 281 -8.35 -22.61 5.83
CA SER A 281 -7.28 -21.97 5.07
C SER A 281 -7.48 -20.46 4.86
N TYR A 282 -8.72 -19.99 5.04
CA TYR A 282 -9.22 -18.64 4.76
C TYR A 282 -8.68 -17.56 5.71
N ASN A 283 -7.98 -16.54 5.19
CA ASN A 283 -7.66 -15.34 5.97
C ASN A 283 -8.86 -14.37 6.00
N TRP A 284 -8.97 -13.54 7.02
CA TRP A 284 -10.03 -12.53 7.13
C TRP A 284 -9.68 -11.27 6.30
N THR A 285 -9.49 -11.46 5.00
CA THR A 285 -8.97 -10.48 4.03
C THR A 285 -9.86 -10.34 2.81
N TYR A 286 -9.80 -9.17 2.16
CA TYR A 286 -10.47 -8.93 0.88
C TYR A 286 -10.04 -9.92 -0.22
N THR A 287 -8.76 -10.32 -0.22
CA THR A 287 -8.18 -11.22 -1.24
C THR A 287 -8.58 -12.68 -1.05
N SER A 288 -8.68 -13.18 0.20
CA SER A 288 -9.21 -14.54 0.44
C SER A 288 -10.68 -14.65 0.01
N GLU A 289 -11.47 -13.58 0.13
CA GLU A 289 -12.85 -13.56 -0.39
C GLU A 289 -12.92 -13.44 -1.92
N ASN A 290 -12.16 -12.53 -2.55
CA ASN A 290 -12.40 -12.15 -3.96
C ASN A 290 -11.43 -12.76 -4.99
N SER A 291 -10.28 -13.30 -4.55
CA SER A 291 -9.18 -13.73 -5.45
C SER A 291 -8.65 -15.13 -5.16
N HIS A 292 -9.06 -15.82 -4.09
CA HIS A 292 -8.47 -17.10 -3.68
C HIS A 292 -9.48 -18.26 -3.64
N TYR A 293 -9.02 -19.46 -4.00
CA TYR A 293 -9.70 -20.70 -3.62
C TYR A 293 -9.34 -21.05 -2.17
N GLU A 294 -10.34 -21.12 -1.30
CA GLU A 294 -10.18 -21.26 0.15
C GLU A 294 -11.24 -22.21 0.74
N ASN A 295 -11.02 -22.68 1.97
CA ASN A 295 -12.04 -23.36 2.77
C ASN A 295 -12.10 -22.81 4.21
N VAL A 296 -13.29 -22.91 4.79
CA VAL A 296 -13.59 -22.65 6.19
C VAL A 296 -14.51 -23.75 6.72
N LEU A 297 -14.42 -24.04 8.02
CA LEU A 297 -15.28 -24.99 8.72
C LEU A 297 -15.86 -24.35 9.98
N PHE A 298 -17.11 -24.67 10.29
CA PHE A 298 -17.77 -24.28 11.53
C PHE A 298 -18.11 -25.54 12.34
N SER A 299 -17.60 -25.61 13.57
CA SER A 299 -17.71 -26.80 14.40
C SER A 299 -18.23 -26.48 15.80
N THR A 300 -19.33 -27.12 16.18
CA THR A 300 -19.94 -27.09 17.52
C THR A 300 -19.60 -28.33 18.35
N ASP A 301 -18.61 -29.12 17.92
CA ASP A 301 -18.07 -30.24 18.70
C ASP A 301 -17.35 -29.71 19.94
N ALA A 302 -17.93 -29.94 21.12
CA ALA A 302 -17.47 -29.37 22.38
C ALA A 302 -16.00 -29.68 22.70
N ASP A 303 -15.49 -30.86 22.34
CA ASP A 303 -14.08 -31.21 22.57
C ASP A 303 -13.16 -30.38 21.68
N ARG A 304 -13.53 -30.20 20.39
CA ARG A 304 -12.77 -29.41 19.42
C ARG A 304 -12.81 -27.93 19.79
N VAL A 305 -13.97 -27.38 20.14
CA VAL A 305 -14.13 -25.99 20.60
C VAL A 305 -13.23 -25.71 21.80
N LYS A 306 -13.25 -26.60 22.81
CA LYS A 306 -12.38 -26.51 23.98
C LYS A 306 -10.89 -26.59 23.62
N ALA A 307 -10.52 -27.41 22.64
CA ALA A 307 -9.14 -27.51 22.16
C ALA A 307 -8.67 -26.19 21.50
N TYR A 308 -9.51 -25.54 20.69
CA TYR A 308 -9.21 -24.20 20.15
C TYR A 308 -9.14 -23.13 21.23
N GLN A 309 -9.96 -23.18 22.28
CA GLN A 309 -9.83 -22.28 23.43
C GLN A 309 -8.50 -22.47 24.19
N ALA A 310 -8.05 -23.73 24.34
CA ALA A 310 -6.76 -24.03 24.95
C ALA A 310 -5.58 -23.55 24.09
N ALA A 311 -5.66 -23.73 22.77
CA ALA A 311 -4.68 -23.19 21.82
C ALA A 311 -4.64 -21.66 21.86
N TRP A 312 -5.80 -20.99 21.86
CA TRP A 312 -5.89 -19.53 21.99
C TRP A 312 -5.30 -19.03 23.31
N ALA A 313 -5.63 -19.65 24.44
CA ALA A 313 -5.09 -19.28 25.75
C ALA A 313 -3.57 -19.46 25.84
N HIS A 314 -3.02 -20.49 25.19
CA HIS A 314 -1.58 -20.69 25.07
C HIS A 314 -0.90 -19.61 24.24
N LEU A 315 -1.44 -19.29 23.05
CA LEU A 315 -0.94 -18.18 22.22
C LEU A 315 -1.03 -16.84 22.98
N ARG A 316 -2.11 -16.62 23.74
CA ARG A 316 -2.31 -15.40 24.53
C ARG A 316 -1.27 -15.24 25.64
N ALA A 317 -0.80 -16.33 26.23
CA ALA A 317 0.27 -16.32 27.23
C ALA A 317 1.67 -16.05 26.64
N LEU A 318 1.82 -16.15 25.31
CA LEU A 318 3.06 -15.90 24.57
C LEU A 318 3.04 -14.56 23.79
N SER A 319 1.86 -13.95 23.65
CA SER A 319 1.69 -12.68 22.92
C SER A 319 1.96 -11.46 23.81
N VAL A 320 2.45 -10.37 23.21
CA VAL A 320 2.67 -9.07 23.89
C VAL A 320 1.75 -7.98 23.32
N SER A 321 1.72 -6.80 23.93
CA SER A 321 0.95 -5.68 23.38
C SER A 321 1.53 -5.20 22.04
N VAL A 322 0.70 -4.51 21.25
CA VAL A 322 1.14 -3.91 19.98
C VAL A 322 2.32 -2.95 20.18
N ALA A 323 2.35 -2.19 21.28
CA ALA A 323 3.43 -1.26 21.58
C ALA A 323 4.77 -1.95 21.88
N GLU A 324 4.74 -3.12 22.52
CA GLU A 324 5.95 -3.90 22.85
C GLU A 324 6.46 -4.71 21.64
N SER A 325 5.56 -5.15 20.76
CA SER A 325 5.86 -6.09 19.68
C SER A 325 7.01 -5.65 18.75
N ALA A 326 7.11 -4.34 18.46
CA ALA A 326 8.09 -3.79 17.53
C ALA A 326 9.56 -3.97 17.98
N THR A 327 9.81 -4.21 19.28
CA THR A 327 11.14 -4.48 19.84
C THR A 327 11.20 -5.75 20.67
N HIS A 328 10.20 -6.63 20.57
CA HIS A 328 10.14 -7.85 21.39
C HIS A 328 11.04 -8.97 20.84
N GLU A 329 11.81 -9.61 21.71
CA GLU A 329 12.66 -10.75 21.37
C GLU A 329 11.87 -12.06 21.44
N TRP A 330 11.41 -12.55 20.29
CA TRP A 330 10.62 -13.79 20.21
C TRP A 330 11.45 -15.04 20.58
N PRO A 331 10.93 -15.96 21.43
CA PRO A 331 11.61 -17.21 21.75
C PRO A 331 11.65 -18.18 20.55
N LEU A 332 12.76 -18.90 20.39
CA LEU A 332 12.92 -19.95 19.37
C LEU A 332 12.28 -21.27 19.81
N ASP A 333 12.47 -21.63 21.09
CA ASP A 333 11.87 -22.82 21.68
C ASP A 333 10.50 -22.46 22.24
N VAL A 334 9.46 -22.95 21.57
CA VAL A 334 8.06 -22.77 21.95
C VAL A 334 7.41 -24.14 21.83
N SER A 335 6.81 -24.61 22.91
CA SER A 335 6.03 -25.86 22.91
C SER A 335 4.74 -25.71 22.10
N ALA A 336 4.23 -26.79 21.53
CA ALA A 336 2.81 -26.85 21.15
C ALA A 336 1.90 -26.50 22.35
N PRO A 337 0.67 -26.00 22.12
CA PRO A 337 -0.32 -25.92 23.19
C PRO A 337 -0.61 -27.33 23.75
N PRO A 338 -1.04 -27.45 25.02
CA PRO A 338 -1.24 -28.76 25.66
C PRO A 338 -2.17 -29.67 24.87
N SER A 339 -1.71 -30.87 24.49
CA SER A 339 -2.52 -31.82 23.74
C SER A 339 -3.64 -32.41 24.62
N ASP A 340 -4.91 -32.25 24.21
CA ASP A 340 -6.00 -32.98 24.88
C ASP A 340 -5.99 -34.44 24.38
N ALA A 341 -5.35 -35.31 25.17
CA ALA A 341 -4.96 -36.68 24.81
C ALA A 341 -6.10 -37.68 24.52
N ARG A 342 -7.33 -37.20 24.28
CA ARG A 342 -8.56 -38.00 24.34
C ARG A 342 -9.19 -38.33 22.99
N LYS A 343 -9.36 -37.36 22.08
CA LYS A 343 -10.13 -37.58 20.84
C LYS A 343 -9.23 -38.10 19.72
N ARG A 344 -9.41 -39.37 19.38
CA ARG A 344 -8.72 -40.05 18.27
C ARG A 344 -9.74 -40.57 17.27
N ILE A 345 -9.47 -40.37 15.99
CA ILE A 345 -10.26 -40.90 14.86
C ILE A 345 -9.66 -42.23 14.40
N SER A 346 -10.48 -43.16 13.91
CA SER A 346 -10.05 -44.46 13.41
C SER A 346 -10.18 -44.52 11.89
N PHE A 347 -9.06 -44.45 11.17
CA PHE A 347 -9.03 -44.50 9.71
C PHE A 347 -8.31 -45.76 9.23
N ASN A 348 -9.03 -46.63 8.52
CA ASN A 348 -8.51 -47.87 7.92
C ASN A 348 -7.79 -48.87 8.86
N GLY A 349 -7.91 -48.68 10.19
CA GLY A 349 -7.23 -49.45 11.24
C GLY A 349 -6.19 -48.64 12.04
N THR A 350 -5.80 -47.46 11.54
CA THR A 350 -4.87 -46.53 12.19
C THR A 350 -5.63 -45.55 13.07
N ARG A 351 -5.10 -45.26 14.27
CA ARG A 351 -5.64 -44.24 15.18
C ARG A 351 -4.90 -42.92 14.96
N LEU A 352 -5.63 -41.89 14.56
CA LEU A 352 -5.13 -40.53 14.27
C LEU A 352 -5.63 -39.54 15.35
N PRO A 353 -4.93 -38.42 15.61
CA PRO A 353 -5.54 -37.30 16.34
C PRO A 353 -6.77 -36.75 15.62
N ALA A 354 -7.74 -36.19 16.34
CA ALA A 354 -8.83 -35.43 15.74
C ALA A 354 -8.40 -34.00 15.33
N TRP A 355 -7.33 -33.48 15.94
CA TRP A 355 -6.68 -32.21 15.60
C TRP A 355 -5.23 -32.21 16.09
N VAL A 356 -4.38 -31.41 15.47
CA VAL A 356 -3.01 -31.11 15.87
C VAL A 356 -2.80 -29.60 15.86
N PHE A 357 -2.04 -29.10 16.83
CA PHE A 357 -1.58 -27.71 16.87
C PHE A 357 -0.05 -27.67 16.87
N ASN A 358 0.50 -26.71 16.14
CA ASN A 358 1.95 -26.58 15.92
C ASN A 358 2.52 -25.39 16.71
N PRO A 359 3.82 -25.39 17.06
CA PRO A 359 4.89 -26.28 16.57
C PRO A 359 4.91 -27.71 17.18
N SER A 360 4.79 -28.75 16.35
CA SER A 360 4.82 -30.17 16.74
C SER A 360 5.28 -31.09 15.60
N SER A 361 5.91 -32.23 15.92
CA SER A 361 6.15 -33.27 14.90
C SER A 361 4.87 -34.05 14.54
N GLU A 362 3.86 -34.06 15.44
CA GLU A 362 2.62 -34.84 15.27
C GLU A 362 1.85 -34.44 14.00
N PHE A 363 2.08 -33.25 13.45
CA PHE A 363 1.46 -32.77 12.19
C PHE A 363 1.88 -33.63 10.98
N GLU A 364 3.18 -33.65 10.67
CA GLU A 364 3.70 -34.45 9.56
C GLU A 364 3.57 -35.96 9.84
N ASP A 365 3.70 -36.38 11.10
CA ASP A 365 3.54 -37.77 11.51
C ASP A 365 2.10 -38.28 11.28
N SER A 366 1.09 -37.46 11.62
CA SER A 366 -0.33 -37.84 11.45
C SER A 366 -0.77 -37.85 10.00
N ILE A 367 -0.31 -36.89 9.19
CA ILE A 367 -0.56 -36.89 7.73
C ILE A 367 0.13 -38.10 7.08
N ALA A 368 1.38 -38.39 7.42
CA ALA A 368 2.08 -39.58 6.91
C ALA A 368 1.38 -40.89 7.33
N ALA A 369 0.88 -40.98 8.57
CA ALA A 369 0.13 -42.14 9.04
C ALA A 369 -1.22 -42.32 8.32
N ALA A 370 -1.91 -41.22 7.98
CA ALA A 370 -3.13 -41.27 7.15
C ALA A 370 -2.81 -41.72 5.70
N ILE A 371 -1.73 -41.21 5.11
CA ILE A 371 -1.24 -41.62 3.79
C ILE A 371 -0.86 -43.11 3.78
N ASP A 372 -0.16 -43.61 4.79
CA ASP A 372 0.21 -45.03 4.88
C ASP A 372 -1.00 -45.95 5.16
N ALA A 373 -2.05 -45.44 5.81
CA ALA A 373 -3.31 -46.15 6.02
C ALA A 373 -4.23 -46.17 4.79
N SER A 374 -4.03 -45.31 3.78
CA SER A 374 -4.87 -45.19 2.58
C SER A 374 -4.72 -46.39 1.64
N LYS A 375 -5.83 -46.82 1.02
CA LYS A 375 -5.95 -48.07 0.25
C LYS A 375 -6.43 -47.90 -1.20
N VAL A 376 -7.04 -46.76 -1.54
CA VAL A 376 -7.71 -46.52 -2.82
C VAL A 376 -7.19 -45.27 -3.50
N SER A 377 -7.27 -44.12 -2.82
CA SER A 377 -6.90 -42.82 -3.41
C SER A 377 -6.52 -41.78 -2.38
N ILE A 378 -5.65 -40.85 -2.78
CA ILE A 378 -5.26 -39.67 -2.01
C ILE A 378 -5.34 -38.47 -2.94
N ASP A 379 -6.18 -37.52 -2.57
CA ASP A 379 -6.33 -36.24 -3.27
C ASP A 379 -5.70 -35.14 -2.40
N VAL A 380 -4.85 -34.29 -3.00
CA VAL A 380 -4.01 -33.32 -2.27
C VAL A 380 -4.20 -31.92 -2.85
N ALA A 381 -4.86 -31.02 -2.13
CA ALA A 381 -4.94 -29.60 -2.49
C ALA A 381 -4.07 -28.80 -1.50
N GLN A 382 -2.91 -28.34 -1.95
CA GLN A 382 -1.94 -27.68 -1.08
C GLN A 382 -1.34 -26.45 -1.76
N PHE A 383 -1.38 -25.30 -1.08
CA PHE A 383 -0.70 -24.09 -1.56
C PHE A 383 0.82 -24.33 -1.73
N VAL A 384 1.47 -25.01 -0.78
CA VAL A 384 2.89 -25.44 -0.85
C VAL A 384 3.06 -26.87 -0.32
N LEU A 385 3.87 -27.70 -1.01
CA LEU A 385 4.17 -29.09 -0.66
C LEU A 385 5.70 -29.32 -0.62
N GLU A 386 6.27 -29.33 0.59
CA GLU A 386 7.74 -29.43 0.82
C GLU A 386 8.10 -30.22 2.09
N SER A 387 7.23 -31.12 2.56
CA SER A 387 7.59 -32.07 3.61
C SER A 387 8.20 -33.33 3.00
N ARG A 388 9.46 -33.62 3.36
CA ARG A 388 10.13 -34.86 2.99
C ARG A 388 9.38 -36.09 3.52
N LYS A 389 8.91 -36.04 4.77
CA LYS A 389 8.16 -37.13 5.41
C LYS A 389 6.84 -37.44 4.67
N ILE A 390 6.10 -36.40 4.28
CA ILE A 390 4.85 -36.54 3.51
C ILE A 390 5.17 -37.06 2.09
N ALA A 391 6.18 -36.51 1.40
CA ALA A 391 6.58 -36.96 0.07
C ALA A 391 6.98 -38.45 0.04
N ASP A 392 7.78 -38.90 1.01
CA ASP A 392 8.15 -40.31 1.14
C ASP A 392 6.92 -41.20 1.45
N ALA A 393 5.93 -40.70 2.20
CA ALA A 393 4.67 -41.42 2.43
C ALA A 393 3.83 -41.54 1.15
N LEU A 394 3.70 -40.46 0.38
CA LEU A 394 3.00 -40.47 -0.93
C LEU A 394 3.69 -41.44 -1.90
N ALA A 395 5.03 -41.50 -1.91
CA ALA A 395 5.77 -42.48 -2.71
C ALA A 395 5.53 -43.93 -2.26
N ARG A 396 5.43 -44.20 -0.94
CA ARG A 396 5.00 -45.52 -0.43
C ARG A 396 3.58 -45.86 -0.89
N ALA A 397 2.65 -44.91 -0.85
CA ALA A 397 1.28 -45.11 -1.29
C ALA A 397 1.19 -45.41 -2.80
N LEU A 398 1.93 -44.69 -3.65
CA LEU A 398 2.07 -44.99 -5.08
C LEU A 398 2.62 -46.40 -5.32
N ALA A 399 3.65 -46.82 -4.58
CA ALA A 399 4.21 -48.17 -4.67
C ALA A 399 3.22 -49.27 -4.22
N ARG A 400 2.24 -48.94 -3.36
CA ARG A 400 1.12 -49.82 -2.99
C ARG A 400 -0.05 -49.79 -4.01
N GLY A 401 0.05 -48.99 -5.08
CA GLY A 401 -1.01 -48.85 -6.10
C GLY A 401 -2.12 -47.86 -5.74
N VAL A 402 -1.96 -47.05 -4.69
CA VAL A 402 -2.92 -46.00 -4.32
C VAL A 402 -2.85 -44.87 -5.34
N LYS A 403 -4.00 -44.44 -5.86
CA LYS A 403 -4.08 -43.34 -6.85
C LYS A 403 -3.79 -42.02 -6.16
N ILE A 404 -2.84 -41.22 -6.66
CA ILE A 404 -2.54 -39.90 -6.10
C ILE A 404 -2.81 -38.80 -7.12
N ARG A 405 -3.62 -37.82 -6.72
CA ARG A 405 -3.88 -36.58 -7.47
C ARG A 405 -3.46 -35.38 -6.63
N VAL A 406 -2.83 -34.41 -7.25
CA VAL A 406 -2.32 -33.21 -6.58
C VAL A 406 -2.76 -31.97 -7.36
N VAL A 407 -3.29 -30.97 -6.66
CA VAL A 407 -3.48 -29.60 -7.13
C VAL A 407 -2.64 -28.69 -6.24
N VAL A 408 -1.78 -27.87 -6.87
CA VAL A 408 -0.99 -26.83 -6.19
C VAL A 408 -1.19 -25.47 -6.84
N ASP A 409 -0.78 -24.43 -6.14
CA ASP A 409 -0.84 -23.06 -6.64
C ASP A 409 0.13 -22.80 -7.81
N LYS A 410 -0.32 -22.05 -8.83
CA LYS A 410 0.45 -21.72 -10.04
C LYS A 410 1.67 -20.85 -9.74
N SER A 411 1.58 -19.90 -8.82
CA SER A 411 2.74 -19.08 -8.40
C SER A 411 3.74 -19.91 -7.60
N GLN A 412 3.25 -20.74 -6.66
CA GLN A 412 4.14 -21.53 -5.80
C GLN A 412 4.85 -22.65 -6.58
N ALA A 413 4.18 -23.26 -7.54
CA ALA A 413 4.77 -24.27 -8.43
C ALA A 413 5.87 -23.71 -9.36
N ALA A 414 6.06 -22.39 -9.43
CA ALA A 414 7.15 -21.77 -10.18
C ALA A 414 8.48 -21.74 -9.41
N TYR A 415 8.49 -21.86 -8.08
CA TYR A 415 9.74 -21.83 -7.30
C TYR A 415 10.48 -23.18 -7.33
N ASP A 416 11.80 -23.15 -7.57
CA ASP A 416 12.66 -24.34 -7.69
C ASP A 416 12.53 -25.33 -6.52
N HIS A 417 12.43 -24.81 -5.29
CA HIS A 417 12.31 -25.62 -4.08
C HIS A 417 10.98 -26.38 -3.99
N VAL A 418 9.91 -25.88 -4.62
CA VAL A 418 8.63 -26.59 -4.77
C VAL A 418 8.65 -27.50 -6.00
N GLN A 419 9.21 -27.04 -7.14
CA GLN A 419 9.29 -27.81 -8.38
C GLN A 419 9.92 -29.19 -8.19
N ILE A 420 10.97 -29.31 -7.36
CA ILE A 420 11.66 -30.58 -7.15
C ILE A 420 10.77 -31.64 -6.50
N PHE A 421 9.89 -31.27 -5.56
CA PHE A 421 8.92 -32.19 -4.94
C PHE A 421 7.85 -32.63 -5.94
N LEU A 422 7.30 -31.67 -6.70
CA LEU A 422 6.28 -31.96 -7.71
C LEU A 422 6.83 -32.87 -8.82
N GLY A 423 8.00 -32.54 -9.38
CA GLY A 423 8.65 -33.36 -10.41
C GLY A 423 9.01 -34.76 -9.91
N TRP A 424 9.47 -34.89 -8.65
CA TRP A 424 9.83 -36.18 -8.04
C TRP A 424 8.60 -37.08 -7.80
N LEU A 425 7.45 -36.51 -7.43
CA LEU A 425 6.17 -37.23 -7.29
C LEU A 425 5.58 -37.58 -8.68
N SER A 426 5.63 -36.65 -9.63
CA SER A 426 5.16 -36.85 -11.01
C SER A 426 5.86 -38.03 -11.69
N ARG A 427 7.21 -38.13 -11.57
CA ARG A 427 7.98 -39.29 -12.07
C ARG A 427 7.65 -40.63 -11.40
N ARG A 428 6.89 -40.63 -10.29
CA ARG A 428 6.41 -41.83 -9.59
C ARG A 428 4.93 -42.15 -9.89
N GLY A 429 4.29 -41.41 -10.80
CA GLY A 429 2.92 -41.64 -11.24
C GLY A 429 1.84 -40.84 -10.52
N ALA A 430 2.20 -39.84 -9.70
CA ALA A 430 1.22 -38.87 -9.20
C ALA A 430 0.72 -37.98 -10.34
N ALA A 431 -0.59 -37.79 -10.46
CA ALA A 431 -1.16 -36.85 -11.42
C ALA A 431 -1.20 -35.45 -10.80
N ILE A 432 -0.38 -34.51 -11.31
CA ILE A 432 -0.21 -33.18 -10.73
C ILE A 432 -0.75 -32.10 -11.67
N ARG A 433 -1.50 -31.16 -11.11
CA ARG A 433 -2.00 -29.95 -11.79
C ARG A 433 -1.69 -28.69 -10.98
N THR A 434 -1.61 -27.56 -11.69
CA THR A 434 -1.40 -26.22 -11.14
C THR A 434 -2.62 -25.33 -11.42
N LEU A 435 -2.93 -24.43 -10.49
CA LEU A 435 -4.11 -23.57 -10.56
C LEU A 435 -3.82 -22.20 -9.91
N SER A 436 -4.20 -21.11 -10.55
CA SER A 436 -4.27 -19.77 -9.93
C SER A 436 -5.60 -19.60 -9.20
N GLY A 437 -5.81 -18.47 -8.54
CA GLY A 437 -7.14 -18.04 -8.07
C GLY A 437 -8.16 -17.87 -9.20
N PRO A 438 -9.45 -17.65 -8.86
CA PRO A 438 -10.55 -17.69 -9.83
C PRO A 438 -10.37 -16.73 -11.02
N ASN A 439 -9.85 -15.51 -10.79
CA ASN A 439 -9.66 -14.51 -11.86
C ASN A 439 -8.29 -14.63 -12.56
N GLY A 440 -7.54 -15.72 -12.30
CA GLY A 440 -6.15 -16.00 -12.67
C GLY A 440 -5.49 -15.10 -13.72
N ASP A 441 -5.47 -15.55 -14.98
CA ASP A 441 -4.77 -14.85 -16.07
C ASP A 441 -5.50 -13.59 -16.60
N GLU A 442 -6.70 -13.29 -16.08
CA GLU A 442 -7.52 -12.13 -16.46
C GLU A 442 -7.37 -10.93 -15.50
N SER A 443 -6.89 -11.18 -14.27
CA SER A 443 -6.62 -10.17 -13.24
C SER A 443 -5.48 -9.23 -13.63
N ASP A 444 -5.60 -7.95 -13.25
CA ASP A 444 -4.51 -6.96 -13.33
C ASP A 444 -3.31 -7.36 -12.42
N TYR A 445 -3.56 -8.17 -11.38
CA TYR A 445 -2.58 -8.71 -10.45
C TYR A 445 -2.60 -10.26 -10.43
N PRO A 446 -2.25 -10.94 -11.53
CA PRO A 446 -2.53 -12.37 -11.72
C PRO A 446 -1.68 -13.32 -10.85
N LEU A 447 -0.69 -12.78 -10.13
CA LEU A 447 0.11 -13.51 -9.13
C LEU A 447 -0.48 -13.37 -7.71
N ALA A 448 -1.42 -12.44 -7.50
CA ALA A 448 -2.18 -12.32 -6.26
C ALA A 448 -3.39 -13.28 -6.21
N GLU A 449 -3.81 -13.82 -7.36
CA GLU A 449 -4.85 -14.83 -7.51
C GLU A 449 -4.30 -16.22 -7.15
N LYS A 450 -4.79 -16.85 -6.07
CA LYS A 450 -4.19 -18.07 -5.50
C LYS A 450 -5.12 -19.28 -5.38
N MET A 451 -4.60 -20.48 -5.61
CA MET A 451 -5.18 -21.71 -5.09
C MET A 451 -4.65 -21.92 -3.66
N HIS A 452 -5.33 -21.32 -2.68
CA HIS A 452 -4.82 -21.21 -1.31
C HIS A 452 -5.34 -22.31 -0.37
N ASN A 453 -6.04 -23.32 -0.89
CA ASN A 453 -6.49 -24.48 -0.13
C ASN A 453 -5.34 -25.33 0.44
N LYS A 454 -5.60 -25.93 1.59
CA LYS A 454 -4.64 -26.73 2.40
C LYS A 454 -5.38 -27.92 3.01
N TYR A 455 -5.55 -28.98 2.22
CA TYR A 455 -6.22 -30.19 2.65
C TYR A 455 -5.78 -31.45 1.89
N PHE A 456 -6.06 -32.60 2.50
CA PHE A 456 -5.97 -33.93 1.90
C PHE A 456 -7.32 -34.63 2.00
N VAL A 457 -7.67 -35.46 1.01
CA VAL A 457 -8.81 -36.40 1.08
C VAL A 457 -8.28 -37.82 0.91
N PHE A 458 -8.50 -38.67 1.90
CA PHE A 458 -8.02 -40.05 1.95
C PHE A 458 -9.18 -41.03 1.74
N ASP A 459 -9.08 -41.86 0.70
CA ASP A 459 -10.06 -42.89 0.28
C ASP A 459 -11.52 -42.39 0.13
N GLY A 460 -11.76 -41.07 0.07
CA GLY A 460 -13.10 -40.47 0.14
C GLY A 460 -13.80 -40.68 1.50
N LYS A 461 -13.03 -40.88 2.58
CA LYS A 461 -13.54 -41.24 3.94
C LYS A 461 -12.97 -40.39 5.08
N LEU A 462 -11.85 -39.71 4.85
CA LEU A 462 -11.19 -38.85 5.84
C LEU A 462 -10.66 -37.61 5.13
N VAL A 463 -10.80 -36.45 5.76
CA VAL A 463 -10.12 -35.21 5.38
C VAL A 463 -9.11 -34.84 6.46
N GLU A 464 -7.95 -34.33 6.04
CA GLU A 464 -7.11 -33.47 6.87
C GLU A 464 -7.21 -32.05 6.31
N THR A 465 -7.44 -31.04 7.14
CA THR A 465 -7.44 -29.63 6.73
C THR A 465 -7.17 -28.66 7.88
N GLY A 466 -6.66 -27.47 7.57
CA GLY A 466 -6.47 -26.39 8.52
C GLY A 466 -5.67 -25.23 7.92
N SER A 467 -4.87 -24.58 8.75
CA SER A 467 -4.08 -23.42 8.33
C SER A 467 -2.72 -23.80 7.71
N GLY A 468 -2.20 -24.99 8.01
CA GLY A 468 -0.84 -25.40 7.70
C GLY A 468 -0.65 -25.92 6.27
N ASN A 469 0.40 -25.44 5.60
CA ASN A 469 0.89 -26.03 4.35
C ASN A 469 1.56 -27.40 4.65
N ALA A 470 1.61 -28.30 3.67
CA ALA A 470 2.31 -29.58 3.76
C ALA A 470 3.85 -29.44 3.71
N THR A 471 4.43 -28.69 4.65
CA THR A 471 5.86 -28.33 4.71
C THR A 471 6.45 -28.59 6.09
N LYS A 472 7.79 -28.73 6.16
CA LYS A 472 8.51 -28.83 7.43
C LYS A 472 8.24 -27.61 8.34
N ASN A 473 8.26 -26.41 7.75
CA ASN A 473 8.10 -25.14 8.47
C ASN A 473 6.72 -25.04 9.17
N ALA A 474 5.65 -25.45 8.50
CA ALA A 474 4.31 -25.49 9.10
C ALA A 474 4.26 -26.42 10.32
N GLY A 475 4.95 -27.57 10.27
CA GLY A 475 5.03 -28.51 11.39
C GLY A 475 5.79 -27.96 12.59
N ILE A 476 7.04 -27.54 12.41
CA ILE A 476 7.96 -27.31 13.54
C ILE A 476 8.18 -25.83 13.91
N ASN A 477 7.66 -24.88 13.12
CA ASN A 477 8.05 -23.48 13.26
C ASN A 477 6.90 -22.47 13.21
N ASN A 478 5.85 -22.71 12.43
CA ASN A 478 4.65 -21.87 12.49
C ASN A 478 3.75 -22.27 13.67
N PHE A 479 2.95 -21.31 14.14
CA PHE A 479 1.74 -21.62 14.87
C PHE A 479 0.64 -21.95 13.86
N GLU A 480 0.15 -23.20 13.87
CA GLU A 480 -0.80 -23.75 12.89
C GLU A 480 -1.82 -24.65 13.57
N ASN A 481 -2.90 -24.94 12.85
CA ASN A 481 -3.85 -25.99 13.19
C ASN A 481 -4.05 -26.94 12.01
N ALA A 482 -4.31 -28.21 12.31
CA ALA A 482 -4.65 -29.28 11.39
C ALA A 482 -5.77 -30.13 12.00
N ASN A 483 -6.79 -30.49 11.24
CA ASN A 483 -8.00 -31.16 11.72
C ASN A 483 -8.29 -32.39 10.88
N PHE A 484 -8.48 -33.52 11.54
CA PHE A 484 -8.90 -34.75 10.92
C PHE A 484 -10.42 -34.90 11.06
N ILE A 485 -11.11 -35.23 9.97
CA ILE A 485 -12.57 -35.21 9.86
C ILE A 485 -13.05 -36.43 9.08
N ASP A 486 -13.84 -37.29 9.72
CA ASP A 486 -14.43 -38.53 9.19
C ASP A 486 -15.95 -38.44 8.97
N GLU A 487 -16.54 -37.25 9.16
CA GLU A 487 -17.95 -36.97 8.88
C GLU A 487 -18.22 -37.04 7.36
N ALA A 488 -18.99 -38.04 6.94
CA ALA A 488 -19.13 -38.41 5.54
C ALA A 488 -19.66 -37.28 4.64
N THR A 489 -20.51 -36.39 5.17
CA THR A 489 -21.01 -35.22 4.43
C THR A 489 -19.89 -34.22 4.16
N ASP A 490 -19.13 -33.88 5.20
CA ASP A 490 -18.05 -32.88 5.12
C ASP A 490 -16.91 -33.42 4.24
N VAL A 491 -16.56 -34.70 4.37
CA VAL A 491 -15.59 -35.40 3.51
C VAL A 491 -16.01 -35.38 2.03
N LYS A 492 -17.30 -35.59 1.75
CA LYS A 492 -17.83 -35.52 0.38
C LYS A 492 -17.69 -34.11 -0.20
N ALA A 493 -17.86 -33.06 0.61
CA ALA A 493 -17.65 -31.69 0.18
C ALA A 493 -16.22 -31.47 -0.34
N PHE A 494 -15.21 -31.79 0.48
CA PHE A 494 -13.80 -31.68 0.07
C PHE A 494 -13.48 -32.55 -1.15
N ALA A 495 -14.00 -33.77 -1.24
CA ALA A 495 -13.80 -34.64 -2.40
C ALA A 495 -14.39 -34.04 -3.69
N SER A 496 -15.56 -33.42 -3.62
CA SER A 496 -16.22 -32.78 -4.76
C SER A 496 -15.56 -31.45 -5.15
N THR A 497 -15.18 -30.60 -4.20
CA THR A 497 -14.39 -29.38 -4.46
C THR A 497 -13.04 -29.76 -5.08
N PHE A 498 -12.36 -30.79 -4.56
CA PHE A 498 -11.10 -31.27 -5.14
C PHE A 498 -11.28 -31.71 -6.59
N GLN A 499 -12.34 -32.46 -6.90
CA GLN A 499 -12.63 -32.90 -8.26
C GLN A 499 -12.73 -31.71 -9.22
N HIS A 500 -13.46 -30.66 -8.83
CA HIS A 500 -13.56 -29.41 -9.60
C HIS A 500 -12.19 -28.74 -9.78
N LEU A 501 -11.45 -28.49 -8.69
CA LEU A 501 -10.11 -27.88 -8.73
C LEU A 501 -9.15 -28.66 -9.62
N PHE A 502 -9.22 -29.99 -9.56
CA PHE A 502 -8.43 -30.86 -10.42
C PHE A 502 -8.87 -30.74 -11.87
N ASP A 503 -10.17 -30.75 -12.20
CA ASP A 503 -10.62 -30.69 -13.58
C ASP A 503 -10.27 -29.37 -14.29
N VAL A 504 -10.36 -28.23 -13.58
CA VAL A 504 -10.01 -26.89 -14.13
C VAL A 504 -8.50 -26.59 -14.10
N GLY A 505 -7.75 -27.21 -13.18
CA GLY A 505 -6.29 -27.06 -13.08
C GLY A 505 -5.54 -27.50 -14.33
N GLN A 506 -4.41 -26.86 -14.64
CA GLN A 506 -3.59 -27.20 -15.80
C GLN A 506 -2.57 -28.29 -15.43
N PRO A 507 -2.31 -29.30 -16.29
CA PRO A 507 -1.27 -30.30 -16.04
C PRO A 507 0.09 -29.66 -15.76
N LEU A 508 0.83 -30.20 -14.79
CA LEU A 508 2.19 -29.75 -14.50
C LEU A 508 3.08 -29.94 -15.75
N ALA A 509 3.79 -28.88 -16.14
CA ALA A 509 4.78 -28.94 -17.21
C ALA A 509 5.93 -29.90 -16.87
N ALA A 510 6.70 -30.33 -17.87
CA ALA A 510 7.84 -31.20 -17.65
C ALA A 510 8.97 -30.46 -16.89
N MET A 511 9.14 -30.78 -15.61
CA MET A 511 10.13 -30.14 -14.73
C MET A 511 11.45 -30.93 -14.63
N PRO A 512 12.59 -30.24 -14.35
CA PRO A 512 13.81 -30.89 -13.88
C PRO A 512 13.54 -31.66 -12.57
N VAL A 513 14.30 -32.71 -12.31
CA VAL A 513 14.18 -33.50 -11.06
C VAL A 513 15.58 -33.86 -10.58
N GLY A 514 15.82 -33.59 -9.29
CA GLY A 514 16.97 -34.04 -8.53
C GLY A 514 16.57 -34.88 -7.32
N GLU A 515 17.49 -35.02 -6.38
CA GLU A 515 17.20 -35.61 -5.06
C GLU A 515 16.42 -34.63 -4.19
N LEU A 516 15.39 -35.11 -3.48
CA LEU A 516 14.71 -34.29 -2.49
C LEU A 516 15.65 -33.97 -1.32
N PRO A 517 15.57 -32.75 -0.75
CA PRO A 517 16.29 -32.44 0.47
C PRO A 517 15.93 -33.44 1.59
N THR A 518 16.87 -33.63 2.50
CA THR A 518 16.67 -34.46 3.69
C THR A 518 15.78 -33.74 4.71
N ASP A 519 15.13 -34.51 5.59
CA ASP A 519 14.32 -33.95 6.68
C ASP A 519 15.13 -33.01 7.59
N ALA A 520 16.42 -33.30 7.75
CA ALA A 520 17.39 -32.48 8.50
C ALA A 520 17.66 -31.13 7.82
N GLN A 521 17.93 -31.10 6.51
CA GLN A 521 18.13 -29.86 5.75
C GLN A 521 16.88 -28.97 5.76
N LEU A 522 15.69 -29.56 5.64
CA LEU A 522 14.43 -28.82 5.75
C LEU A 522 14.22 -28.27 7.17
N ARG A 523 14.60 -29.02 8.21
CA ARG A 523 14.53 -28.58 9.62
C ARG A 523 15.49 -27.42 9.89
N GLU A 524 16.72 -27.52 9.37
CA GLU A 524 17.72 -26.46 9.46
C GLU A 524 17.25 -25.18 8.74
N SER A 525 16.69 -25.31 7.54
CA SER A 525 16.11 -24.18 6.79
C SER A 525 14.94 -23.52 7.53
N ALA A 526 13.99 -24.31 8.05
CA ALA A 526 12.83 -23.81 8.79
C ALA A 526 13.22 -23.09 10.09
N LEU A 527 14.17 -23.65 10.85
CA LEU A 527 14.63 -23.08 12.13
C LEU A 527 15.78 -22.07 11.98
N LYS A 528 16.17 -21.72 10.75
CA LYS A 528 17.19 -20.70 10.48
C LYS A 528 16.79 -19.38 11.13
N PRO A 529 17.61 -18.80 12.01
CA PRO A 529 17.33 -17.49 12.60
C PRO A 529 17.09 -16.45 11.50
N ARG A 530 16.09 -15.60 11.71
CA ARG A 530 15.94 -14.37 10.92
C ARG A 530 17.16 -13.51 11.22
N GLY A 531 17.62 -12.75 10.23
CA GLY A 531 18.59 -11.69 10.52
C GLY A 531 18.06 -10.77 11.62
N PRO A 532 18.93 -10.06 12.36
CA PRO A 532 18.48 -9.06 13.32
C PRO A 532 17.46 -8.14 12.66
N PRO A 533 16.43 -7.67 13.37
CA PRO A 533 15.57 -6.61 12.83
C PRO A 533 16.46 -5.49 12.28
N ALA A 534 16.08 -4.92 11.15
CA ALA A 534 16.75 -3.72 10.67
C ALA A 534 16.78 -2.72 11.85
N PRO A 535 17.94 -2.12 12.17
CA PRO A 535 17.99 -1.14 13.24
C PRO A 535 16.93 -0.07 12.97
N PRO A 536 16.34 0.54 14.01
CA PRO A 536 15.39 1.63 13.83
C PRO A 536 15.95 2.61 12.81
N GLU A 537 15.17 2.95 11.77
CA GLU A 537 15.70 3.78 10.70
C GLU A 537 16.34 5.02 11.30
N PRO A 538 17.61 5.32 10.99
CA PRO A 538 18.25 6.50 11.54
C PRO A 538 17.40 7.71 11.19
N GLY A 539 17.42 8.68 12.11
CA GLY A 539 16.85 10.00 11.86
C GLY A 539 17.31 10.51 10.49
N PRO A 540 16.47 11.26 9.78
CA PRO A 540 16.81 11.72 8.44
C PRO A 540 18.14 12.49 8.48
N ASP A 541 19.00 12.33 7.46
CA ASP A 541 20.32 12.96 7.50
C ASP A 541 20.17 14.49 7.64
N PRO A 542 21.09 15.17 8.35
CA PRO A 542 21.02 16.62 8.50
C PRO A 542 20.96 17.30 7.12
N LEU A 543 19.98 18.18 6.92
CA LEU A 543 19.92 19.01 5.73
C LEU A 543 21.04 20.07 5.79
N PRO A 544 21.48 20.62 4.64
CA PRO A 544 22.28 21.85 4.62
C PRO A 544 21.60 22.93 5.48
N ALA A 545 22.35 23.71 6.26
CA ALA A 545 21.74 24.64 7.21
C ALA A 545 20.89 25.71 6.50
N ALA A 546 19.66 25.95 6.98
CA ALA A 546 18.79 27.01 6.46
C ALA A 546 19.48 28.38 6.55
N ARG A 547 19.30 29.22 5.54
CA ARG A 547 19.65 30.64 5.66
C ARG A 547 18.85 31.26 6.81
N ARG A 548 19.43 32.21 7.53
CA ARG A 548 18.80 32.89 8.67
C ARG A 548 18.27 34.27 8.27
N ILE A 549 17.14 34.68 8.84
CA ILE A 549 16.60 36.04 8.76
C ILE A 549 16.20 36.52 10.17
N ALA A 550 16.55 37.76 10.49
CA ALA A 550 16.20 38.38 11.77
C ALA A 550 14.88 39.16 11.64
N PHE A 551 13.91 38.88 12.50
CA PHE A 551 12.64 39.62 12.56
C PHE A 551 12.18 39.80 14.01
N ASN A 552 11.77 41.02 14.38
CA ASN A 552 11.35 41.40 15.75
C ASN A 552 12.32 41.04 16.90
N GLY A 553 13.59 40.71 16.61
CA GLY A 553 14.58 40.26 17.59
C GLY A 553 14.69 38.73 17.74
N VAL A 554 14.10 37.98 16.82
CA VAL A 554 14.20 36.51 16.71
C VAL A 554 14.83 36.15 15.37
N ASP A 555 15.74 35.16 15.36
CA ASP A 555 16.39 34.64 14.15
C ASP A 555 15.64 33.39 13.65
N TYR A 556 14.98 33.52 12.49
CA TYR A 556 14.23 32.44 11.85
C TYR A 556 15.06 31.73 10.78
N PRO A 557 14.88 30.41 10.56
CA PRO A 557 15.22 29.80 9.27
C PRO A 557 14.40 30.43 8.14
N VAL A 558 14.95 30.51 6.93
CA VAL A 558 14.19 30.78 5.71
C VAL A 558 13.28 29.60 5.34
N SER A 559 13.69 28.36 5.62
CA SER A 559 12.81 27.19 5.52
C SER A 559 13.01 26.20 6.67
N ALA A 560 11.97 25.43 7.00
CA ALA A 560 12.07 24.26 7.88
C ALA A 560 11.31 23.08 7.25
N LEU A 561 11.90 21.88 7.31
CA LEU A 561 11.34 20.67 6.69
C LEU A 561 11.18 19.54 7.71
N ARG A 562 9.95 19.03 7.86
CA ARG A 562 9.67 17.82 8.67
C ARG A 562 10.04 16.57 7.87
N PRO A 563 10.62 15.54 8.52
CA PRO A 563 10.87 15.40 9.96
C PRO A 563 12.25 15.92 10.44
N ASN A 564 13.07 16.51 9.58
CA ASN A 564 14.45 16.92 9.90
C ASN A 564 14.51 18.08 10.93
N GLU A 565 13.58 19.03 10.84
CA GLU A 565 13.54 20.25 11.64
C GLU A 565 12.11 20.47 12.20
N PRO A 566 11.92 20.69 13.52
CA PRO A 566 10.58 20.87 14.09
C PRO A 566 9.98 22.22 13.71
N VAL A 567 8.68 22.24 13.40
CA VAL A 567 8.01 23.42 12.83
C VAL A 567 7.14 24.13 13.86
N GLU A 568 6.39 23.40 14.70
CA GLU A 568 5.53 24.00 15.75
C GLU A 568 6.26 25.07 16.59
N PRO A 569 7.50 24.85 17.09
CA PRO A 569 8.20 25.86 17.90
C PRO A 569 8.49 27.15 17.14
N LEU A 570 8.70 27.09 15.82
CA LEU A 570 8.97 28.25 14.97
C LEU A 570 7.69 29.06 14.73
N ILE A 571 6.55 28.39 14.57
CA ILE A 571 5.23 29.04 14.48
C ILE A 571 4.88 29.74 15.80
N ILE A 572 5.11 29.05 16.94
CA ILE A 572 4.94 29.65 18.27
C ILE A 572 5.84 30.88 18.45
N GLN A 573 7.11 30.79 18.04
CA GLN A 573 8.04 31.93 18.09
C GLN A 573 7.61 33.10 17.20
N ALA A 574 7.06 32.85 16.01
CA ALA A 574 6.50 33.89 15.13
C ALA A 574 5.31 34.61 15.79
N ILE A 575 4.41 33.85 16.43
CA ILE A 575 3.26 34.40 17.16
C ILE A 575 3.70 35.14 18.43
N ASP A 576 4.68 34.63 19.18
CA ASP A 576 5.15 35.26 20.41
C ASP A 576 6.04 36.49 20.17
N SER A 577 6.72 36.60 19.03
CA SER A 577 7.49 37.79 18.64
C SER A 577 6.62 38.93 18.08
N ALA A 578 5.35 38.67 17.76
CA ALA A 578 4.41 39.65 17.23
C ALA A 578 4.13 40.79 18.21
N ARG A 579 4.14 42.03 17.69
CA ARG A 579 4.03 43.29 18.44
C ARG A 579 2.74 44.06 18.13
N ALA A 580 2.16 43.87 16.94
CA ALA A 580 1.04 44.68 16.45
C ALA A 580 -0.04 43.87 15.73
N THR A 581 0.29 43.02 14.75
CA THR A 581 -0.71 42.29 13.94
C THR A 581 -0.31 40.84 13.64
N LEU A 582 -1.33 39.98 13.57
CA LEU A 582 -1.26 38.62 13.01
C LEU A 582 -2.42 38.47 12.01
N ARG A 583 -2.12 38.06 10.78
CA ARG A 583 -3.10 37.71 9.74
C ARG A 583 -2.89 36.25 9.34
N ILE A 584 -3.83 35.38 9.68
CA ILE A 584 -3.66 33.92 9.60
C ILE A 584 -4.69 33.34 8.62
N ALA A 585 -4.25 32.65 7.57
CA ALA A 585 -5.11 31.83 6.73
C ALA A 585 -4.62 30.38 6.79
N ILE A 586 -5.29 29.57 7.61
CA ILE A 586 -4.89 28.20 7.90
C ILE A 586 -6.07 27.27 7.68
N TYR A 587 -5.86 26.20 6.92
CA TYR A 587 -6.86 25.15 6.73
C TYR A 587 -7.14 24.47 8.07
N GLU A 588 -6.29 23.54 8.51
CA GLU A 588 -6.52 22.80 9.76
C GLU A 588 -5.62 23.27 10.91
N LEU A 589 -6.21 23.34 12.10
CA LEU A 589 -5.59 23.84 13.34
C LEU A 589 -6.07 22.99 14.54
N ASN A 590 -5.15 22.23 15.15
CA ASN A 590 -5.38 21.45 16.38
C ASN A 590 -4.20 21.46 17.40
N GLN A 591 -3.12 22.20 17.12
CA GLN A 591 -1.99 22.38 18.05
C GLN A 591 -2.31 23.30 19.22
N GLN A 592 -2.30 22.73 20.43
CA GLN A 592 -2.51 23.48 21.67
C GLN A 592 -1.42 24.56 21.89
N GLY A 593 -0.15 24.26 21.55
CA GLY A 593 0.96 25.20 21.72
C GLY A 593 0.78 26.48 20.88
N VAL A 594 0.31 26.32 19.64
CA VAL A 594 -0.07 27.43 18.74
C VAL A 594 -1.27 28.20 19.29
N PHE A 595 -2.32 27.51 19.75
CA PHE A 595 -3.51 28.17 20.31
C PHE A 595 -3.19 29.01 21.57
N ASP A 596 -2.36 28.47 22.47
CA ASP A 596 -1.91 29.19 23.65
C ASP A 596 -0.99 30.38 23.28
N ALA A 597 -0.22 30.29 22.20
CA ALA A 597 0.55 31.42 21.67
C ALA A 597 -0.37 32.55 21.17
N LEU A 598 -1.47 32.21 20.47
CA LEU A 598 -2.46 33.20 20.03
C LEU A 598 -3.14 33.89 21.22
N ARG A 599 -3.47 33.14 22.29
CA ARG A 599 -3.97 33.70 23.56
C ARG A 599 -2.96 34.64 24.22
N ARG A 600 -1.67 34.27 24.24
CA ARG A 600 -0.59 35.16 24.73
C ARG A 600 -0.50 36.43 23.89
N ALA A 601 -0.49 36.32 22.57
CA ALA A 601 -0.41 37.47 21.66
C ALA A 601 -1.59 38.43 21.83
N ARG A 602 -2.82 37.93 21.92
CA ARG A 602 -4.01 38.75 22.21
C ARG A 602 -3.92 39.46 23.57
N LYS A 603 -3.42 38.78 24.61
CA LYS A 603 -3.17 39.38 25.93
C LYS A 603 -2.10 40.48 25.90
N ARG A 604 -1.14 40.43 24.96
CA ARG A 604 -0.17 41.51 24.69
C ARG A 604 -0.75 42.67 23.87
N GLY A 605 -2.01 42.59 23.43
CA GLY A 605 -2.66 43.63 22.62
C GLY A 605 -2.44 43.50 21.10
N VAL A 606 -1.88 42.38 20.63
CA VAL A 606 -1.71 42.11 19.19
C VAL A 606 -3.08 41.92 18.54
N LYS A 607 -3.34 42.60 17.41
CA LYS A 607 -4.55 42.40 16.60
C LYS A 607 -4.43 41.11 15.81
N ILE A 608 -5.27 40.12 16.08
CA ILE A 608 -5.23 38.81 15.44
C ILE A 608 -6.46 38.65 14.57
N GLN A 609 -6.26 38.40 13.28
CA GLN A 609 -7.31 38.19 12.28
C GLN A 609 -7.09 36.85 11.60
N ILE A 610 -8.12 36.01 11.56
CA ILE A 610 -8.04 34.62 11.11
C ILE A 610 -9.05 34.38 9.98
N VAL A 611 -8.67 33.57 8.99
CA VAL A 611 -9.54 32.98 7.98
C VAL A 611 -9.35 31.46 8.03
N LEU A 612 -10.45 30.74 8.19
CA LEU A 612 -10.50 29.27 8.23
C LEU A 612 -11.40 28.72 7.12
N ASP A 613 -11.28 27.44 6.80
CA ASP A 613 -12.22 26.79 5.90
C ASP A 613 -13.60 26.60 6.54
N ARG A 614 -14.66 26.93 5.81
CA ARG A 614 -16.05 26.86 6.26
C ARG A 614 -16.46 25.47 6.75
N SER A 615 -15.91 24.39 6.17
CA SER A 615 -16.27 23.01 6.53
C SER A 615 -15.79 22.59 7.92
N HIS A 616 -14.92 23.37 8.57
CA HIS A 616 -14.47 23.09 9.94
C HIS A 616 -15.48 23.52 11.01
N VAL A 617 -16.44 24.37 10.65
CA VAL A 617 -17.60 24.74 11.49
C VAL A 617 -18.87 24.09 10.98
N TYR A 618 -19.10 24.09 9.67
CA TYR A 618 -20.31 23.52 9.05
C TYR A 618 -19.96 22.21 8.33
N THR A 619 -19.92 21.12 9.09
CA THR A 619 -19.59 19.78 8.58
C THR A 619 -20.76 19.10 7.88
N THR A 620 -20.45 18.28 6.87
CA THR A 620 -21.41 17.41 6.18
C THR A 620 -20.87 15.97 6.05
N GLY A 621 -21.79 15.01 5.94
CA GLY A 621 -21.46 13.58 5.80
C GLY A 621 -20.97 12.91 7.09
N HIS A 622 -20.37 11.73 6.93
CA HIS A 622 -19.93 10.86 8.02
C HIS A 622 -18.40 10.73 8.10
N GLU A 623 -17.91 10.33 9.27
CA GLU A 623 -16.53 9.89 9.51
C GLU A 623 -16.18 8.65 8.65
N ASP A 624 -14.92 8.19 8.72
CA ASP A 624 -14.41 7.04 7.96
C ASP A 624 -15.18 5.72 8.17
N ASP A 625 -16.03 5.63 9.20
CA ASP A 625 -16.88 4.47 9.49
C ASP A 625 -18.18 4.42 8.64
N GLY A 626 -18.51 5.53 7.96
CA GLY A 626 -19.72 5.68 7.16
C GLY A 626 -21.03 5.71 7.97
N VAL A 627 -20.96 5.95 9.29
CA VAL A 627 -22.13 5.95 10.19
C VAL A 627 -22.10 7.15 11.14
N THR A 628 -20.96 7.49 11.73
CA THR A 628 -20.86 8.61 12.68
C THR A 628 -20.88 9.95 11.93
N PRO A 629 -21.83 10.87 12.17
CA PRO A 629 -21.83 12.19 11.51
C PRO A 629 -20.60 13.02 11.88
N ARG A 630 -20.02 13.74 10.91
CA ARG A 630 -18.86 14.62 11.15
C ARG A 630 -19.24 15.80 12.02
N LYS A 631 -18.37 16.14 12.98
CA LYS A 631 -18.59 17.26 13.92
C LYS A 631 -17.65 18.45 13.66
N PRO A 632 -18.04 19.67 14.07
CA PRO A 632 -17.17 20.85 14.04
C PRO A 632 -15.84 20.58 14.76
N LYS A 633 -14.75 21.17 14.26
CA LYS A 633 -13.41 21.00 14.82
C LYS A 633 -13.33 21.69 16.19
N PRO A 634 -13.09 20.98 17.31
CA PRO A 634 -13.23 21.56 18.66
C PRO A 634 -12.41 22.83 18.90
N MET A 635 -11.14 22.84 18.51
CA MET A 635 -10.27 24.01 18.74
C MET A 635 -10.63 25.23 17.85
N VAL A 636 -11.33 25.02 16.74
CA VAL A 636 -11.93 26.10 15.93
C VAL A 636 -13.13 26.69 16.64
N VAL A 637 -13.98 25.85 17.25
CA VAL A 637 -15.08 26.30 18.12
C VAL A 637 -14.54 27.08 19.32
N ASP A 638 -13.45 26.64 19.94
CA ASP A 638 -12.83 27.33 21.08
C ASP A 638 -12.23 28.70 20.68
N LEU A 639 -11.59 28.82 19.51
CA LEU A 639 -11.14 30.10 18.95
C LEU A 639 -12.29 31.09 18.77
N ILE A 640 -13.43 30.60 18.25
CA ILE A 640 -14.62 31.41 18.04
C ILE A 640 -15.23 31.82 19.40
N LYS A 641 -15.36 30.89 20.35
CA LYS A 641 -15.91 31.15 21.70
C LYS A 641 -15.04 32.05 22.57
N ASP A 642 -13.71 31.99 22.41
CA ASP A 642 -12.79 32.94 23.03
C ASP A 642 -12.97 34.37 22.47
N GLY A 643 -13.62 34.54 21.32
CA GLY A 643 -13.86 35.84 20.67
C GLY A 643 -12.64 36.37 19.91
N PHE A 644 -11.93 35.51 19.18
CA PHE A 644 -10.97 35.94 18.15
C PHE A 644 -11.73 36.44 16.91
N ASP A 645 -11.12 37.36 16.14
CA ASP A 645 -11.63 37.75 14.82
C ASP A 645 -11.37 36.60 13.83
N VAL A 646 -12.37 35.77 13.61
CA VAL A 646 -12.35 34.55 12.78
C VAL A 646 -13.43 34.67 11.71
N LEU A 647 -13.04 34.64 10.43
CA LEU A 647 -13.95 34.49 9.30
C LEU A 647 -13.83 33.11 8.67
N LEU A 648 -14.89 32.67 7.99
CA LEU A 648 -15.01 31.37 7.34
C LEU A 648 -15.10 31.53 5.82
N LEU A 649 -14.32 30.76 5.06
CA LEU A 649 -14.27 30.84 3.61
C LEU A 649 -14.65 29.51 2.93
N LYS A 650 -15.47 29.57 1.88
CA LYS A 650 -15.94 28.45 1.03
C LYS A 650 -15.36 28.63 -0.37
N GLY A 651 -14.79 27.58 -0.97
CA GLY A 651 -14.30 27.63 -2.36
C GLY A 651 -15.41 27.55 -3.41
N ARG A 652 -15.06 27.74 -4.70
CA ARG A 652 -16.05 27.68 -5.80
C ARG A 652 -16.61 26.26 -5.93
N LEU A 653 -17.91 26.11 -6.18
CA LEU A 653 -18.56 24.83 -6.51
C LEU A 653 -18.15 23.66 -5.58
N GLY A 654 -18.09 23.91 -4.27
CA GLY A 654 -17.66 22.92 -3.28
C GLY A 654 -16.15 22.74 -3.15
N GLY A 655 -15.34 23.71 -3.58
CA GLY A 655 -13.93 23.85 -3.22
C GLY A 655 -13.73 24.33 -1.77
N ILE A 656 -12.47 24.40 -1.33
CA ILE A 656 -12.08 24.71 0.05
C ILE A 656 -11.04 25.83 0.15
N MET A 657 -10.96 26.48 1.31
CA MET A 657 -9.84 27.35 1.67
C MET A 657 -8.67 26.50 2.17
N HIS A 658 -7.72 26.18 1.30
CA HIS A 658 -6.66 25.20 1.57
C HIS A 658 -5.27 25.83 1.77
N ASN A 659 -5.21 27.15 2.03
CA ASN A 659 -3.98 27.84 2.40
C ASN A 659 -3.44 27.42 3.79
N LYS A 660 -2.14 27.63 3.99
CA LYS A 660 -1.45 27.52 5.29
C LYS A 660 -0.41 28.64 5.40
N PHE A 661 -0.82 29.82 5.87
CA PHE A 661 0.09 30.95 6.06
C PHE A 661 -0.29 31.87 7.22
N ILE A 662 0.72 32.58 7.72
CA ILE A 662 0.59 33.69 8.69
C ILE A 662 1.47 34.86 8.25
N VAL A 663 0.94 36.08 8.33
CA VAL A 663 1.71 37.32 8.22
C VAL A 663 1.77 38.01 9.58
N VAL A 664 2.99 38.26 10.07
CA VAL A 664 3.31 38.88 11.36
C VAL A 664 3.77 40.31 11.13
N ASP A 665 3.14 41.25 11.84
CA ASP A 665 3.45 42.69 11.87
C ASP A 665 3.67 43.32 10.48
N GLU A 666 2.98 42.82 9.45
CA GLU A 666 3.10 43.24 8.04
C GLU A 666 4.52 43.17 7.46
N GLY A 667 5.43 42.44 8.12
CA GLY A 667 6.86 42.39 7.77
C GLY A 667 7.46 40.99 7.64
N LEU A 668 6.79 39.94 8.15
CA LEU A 668 7.22 38.55 8.02
C LEU A 668 6.04 37.70 7.55
N ALA A 669 6.21 36.96 6.45
CA ALA A 669 5.25 35.95 5.99
C ALA A 669 5.82 34.55 6.19
N GLN A 670 5.05 33.67 6.84
CA GLN A 670 5.29 32.22 6.86
C GLN A 670 4.22 31.53 6.02
N PHE A 671 4.60 30.61 5.15
CA PHE A 671 3.71 29.83 4.28
C PHE A 671 4.29 28.43 4.00
N GLY A 672 3.51 27.50 3.42
CA GLY A 672 3.99 26.17 3.03
C GLY A 672 2.89 25.11 2.96
N SER A 673 3.25 23.84 3.15
CA SER A 673 2.31 22.71 3.17
C SER A 673 1.72 22.42 4.56
N TYR A 674 2.44 22.81 5.61
CA TYR A 674 2.19 22.46 7.00
C TYR A 674 0.89 23.03 7.56
N ASN A 675 -0.07 22.17 7.92
CA ASN A 675 -1.23 22.56 8.74
C ASN A 675 -0.80 22.66 10.21
N TYR A 676 -1.44 23.50 11.02
CA TYR A 676 -1.10 23.69 12.44
C TYR A 676 -1.68 22.55 13.31
N THR A 677 -1.26 21.32 13.02
CA THR A 677 -1.79 20.09 13.61
C THR A 677 -0.69 19.21 14.18
N GLN A 678 -1.00 18.48 15.26
CA GLN A 678 -0.07 17.53 15.86
C GLN A 678 0.35 16.43 14.87
N GLN A 679 -0.52 16.08 13.92
CA GLN A 679 -0.22 15.13 12.84
C GLN A 679 0.81 15.69 11.84
N SER A 680 0.70 16.97 11.45
CA SER A 680 1.70 17.63 10.61
C SER A 680 3.07 17.73 11.28
N GLU A 681 3.14 17.83 12.61
CA GLU A 681 4.40 17.70 13.34
C GLU A 681 4.84 16.23 13.43
N ASP A 682 4.07 15.35 14.08
CA ASP A 682 4.53 14.02 14.48
C ASP A 682 4.65 13.00 13.34
N ASP A 683 3.81 13.13 12.30
CA ASP A 683 3.40 12.03 11.42
C ASP A 683 3.50 12.34 9.92
N HIS A 684 3.85 13.57 9.54
CA HIS A 684 3.95 13.97 8.12
C HIS A 684 5.39 14.38 7.70
N TYR A 685 5.68 14.23 6.40
CA TYR A 685 6.66 15.09 5.72
C TYR A 685 5.95 16.39 5.31
N GLU A 686 6.50 17.54 5.69
CA GLU A 686 5.92 18.87 5.48
C GLU A 686 7.05 19.88 5.28
N ASN A 687 6.73 21.04 4.71
CA ASN A 687 7.65 22.17 4.64
C ASN A 687 6.98 23.51 4.97
N VAL A 688 7.78 24.45 5.46
CA VAL A 688 7.43 25.86 5.63
C VAL A 688 8.57 26.76 5.19
N PHE A 689 8.23 27.95 4.74
CA PHE A 689 9.12 29.10 4.54
C PHE A 689 8.81 30.22 5.53
N PHE A 690 9.82 31.02 5.85
CA PHE A 690 9.69 32.33 6.49
C PHE A 690 10.38 33.37 5.60
N SER A 691 9.71 34.48 5.30
CA SER A 691 10.24 35.51 4.41
C SER A 691 9.90 36.93 4.87
N ILE A 692 10.92 37.78 4.86
CA ILE A 692 10.84 39.24 5.02
C ILE A 692 10.91 39.97 3.66
N GLU A 693 10.81 39.24 2.55
CA GLU A 693 10.83 39.80 1.20
C GLU A 693 9.59 40.67 0.96
N LYS A 694 9.80 41.98 0.78
CA LYS A 694 8.71 42.96 0.71
C LYS A 694 7.64 42.63 -0.33
N GLY A 695 8.03 42.19 -1.54
CA GLY A 695 7.09 41.80 -2.59
C GLY A 695 6.19 40.65 -2.15
N ARG A 696 6.82 39.59 -1.61
CA ARG A 696 6.16 38.41 -1.08
C ARG A 696 5.16 38.76 0.03
N VAL A 697 5.63 39.43 1.09
CA VAL A 697 4.80 39.88 2.22
C VAL A 697 3.63 40.75 1.74
N THR A 698 3.87 41.69 0.82
CA THR A 698 2.81 42.57 0.28
C THR A 698 1.75 41.77 -0.47
N GLY A 699 2.12 40.78 -1.29
CA GLY A 699 1.14 39.96 -2.01
C GLY A 699 0.33 39.04 -1.11
N TYR A 700 0.92 38.44 -0.07
CA TYR A 700 0.16 37.71 0.96
C TYR A 700 -0.82 38.61 1.71
N LEU A 701 -0.45 39.87 2.01
CA LEU A 701 -1.38 40.85 2.60
C LEU A 701 -2.56 41.13 1.67
N ARG A 702 -2.31 41.46 0.39
CA ARG A 702 -3.39 41.66 -0.61
C ARG A 702 -4.30 40.43 -0.73
N TYR A 703 -3.73 39.23 -0.76
CA TYR A 703 -4.48 37.99 -0.90
C TYR A 703 -5.28 37.65 0.36
N PHE A 704 -4.75 37.94 1.55
CA PHE A 704 -5.48 37.81 2.81
C PHE A 704 -6.68 38.76 2.86
N ASP A 705 -6.50 40.04 2.49
CA ASP A 705 -7.59 41.02 2.45
C ASP A 705 -8.66 40.64 1.41
N TYR A 706 -8.24 40.13 0.25
CA TYR A 706 -9.13 39.53 -0.76
C TYR A 706 -9.92 38.33 -0.21
N MET A 707 -9.27 37.38 0.46
CA MET A 707 -9.96 36.23 1.08
C MET A 707 -10.94 36.67 2.15
N ARG A 708 -10.57 37.61 3.02
CA ARG A 708 -11.47 38.16 4.05
C ARG A 708 -12.69 38.86 3.44
N GLY A 709 -12.51 39.59 2.34
CA GLY A 709 -13.63 40.21 1.60
C GLY A 709 -14.61 39.22 0.96
N LEU A 710 -14.25 37.94 0.89
CA LEU A 710 -15.09 36.83 0.40
C LEU A 710 -15.57 35.89 1.51
N SER A 711 -15.18 36.13 2.76
CA SER A 711 -15.47 35.25 3.90
C SER A 711 -16.74 35.69 4.65
N GLU A 712 -17.37 34.76 5.36
CA GLU A 712 -18.53 35.00 6.23
C GLU A 712 -18.16 34.96 7.72
N GLU A 713 -18.93 35.66 8.55
CA GLU A 713 -18.85 35.55 10.02
C GLU A 713 -19.46 34.22 10.50
N PRO A 714 -18.92 33.56 11.53
CA PRO A 714 -19.55 32.37 12.13
C PRO A 714 -20.86 32.74 12.84
N GLU A 715 -21.91 31.92 12.67
CA GLU A 715 -23.22 32.13 13.31
C GLU A 715 -23.18 31.78 14.82
N LEU A 716 -22.62 32.68 15.63
CA LEU A 716 -22.40 32.49 17.09
C LEU A 716 -23.63 31.98 17.84
N GLU A 717 -24.81 32.54 17.55
CA GLU A 717 -26.08 32.20 18.22
C GLU A 717 -26.51 30.74 17.97
N LYS A 718 -26.10 30.16 16.83
CA LYS A 718 -26.40 28.76 16.45
C LYS A 718 -25.24 27.81 16.73
N LEU A 719 -24.09 28.30 17.22
CA LEU A 719 -22.88 27.49 17.36
C LEU A 719 -23.09 26.28 18.29
N ASP A 720 -23.87 26.44 19.36
CA ASP A 720 -24.23 25.32 20.24
C ASP A 720 -25.27 24.38 19.61
N GLU A 721 -26.14 24.84 18.71
CA GLU A 721 -27.01 23.95 17.92
C GLU A 721 -26.18 23.12 16.93
N ILE A 722 -25.26 23.77 16.21
CA ILE A 722 -24.32 23.16 15.24
C ILE A 722 -23.43 22.09 15.91
N VAL A 723 -22.97 22.34 17.14
CA VAL A 723 -22.15 21.39 17.91
C VAL A 723 -22.95 20.19 18.42
N ASN A 724 -24.23 20.38 18.75
CA ASN A 724 -25.09 19.35 19.37
C ASN A 724 -26.00 18.61 18.37
N LEU A 725 -26.08 19.04 17.11
CA LEU A 725 -26.85 18.36 16.05
C LEU A 725 -26.39 16.90 15.89
N ALA A 726 -27.32 15.97 16.14
CA ALA A 726 -27.05 14.54 16.17
C ALA A 726 -27.22 13.84 14.81
N GLU A 727 -27.92 14.46 13.85
CA GLU A 727 -28.15 13.95 12.50
C GLU A 727 -28.38 15.11 11.51
N ALA A 728 -28.27 14.81 10.20
CA ALA A 728 -28.01 15.81 9.17
C ALA A 728 -29.20 16.73 8.82
N ALA A 729 -28.95 18.05 8.79
CA ALA A 729 -29.63 19.02 7.89
C ALA A 729 -28.99 20.42 7.93
N LEU A 730 -27.74 20.58 7.48
CA LEU A 730 -27.21 21.91 7.12
C LEU A 730 -26.79 21.94 5.65
N LEU A 731 -27.81 22.18 4.83
CA LEU A 731 -27.74 22.65 3.44
C LEU A 731 -27.10 21.67 2.44
N ASP A 732 -27.93 20.76 1.92
CA ASP A 732 -27.91 20.54 0.47
C ASP A 732 -28.32 21.87 -0.19
N ASP A 733 -27.33 22.67 -0.59
CA ASP A 733 -27.56 23.70 -1.59
C ASP A 733 -27.91 22.97 -2.90
N ASP A 734 -29.19 22.96 -3.30
CA ASP A 734 -29.61 22.56 -4.65
C ASP A 734 -28.66 23.24 -5.66
N PRO A 735 -28.00 22.49 -6.57
CA PRO A 735 -27.01 23.06 -7.49
C PRO A 735 -27.50 24.29 -8.27
N VAL A 736 -28.81 24.38 -8.55
CA VAL A 736 -29.44 25.52 -9.22
C VAL A 736 -29.53 26.74 -8.30
N ASP A 737 -29.81 26.53 -7.02
CA ASP A 737 -29.93 27.58 -6.00
C ASP A 737 -28.55 28.02 -5.47
N ALA A 738 -27.57 27.12 -5.46
CA ALA A 738 -26.15 27.40 -5.15
C ALA A 738 -25.56 28.45 -6.11
N VAL A 739 -25.74 28.24 -7.43
CA VAL A 739 -25.29 29.15 -8.50
C VAL A 739 -26.04 30.49 -8.45
N ARG A 740 -27.29 30.49 -7.97
CA ARG A 740 -28.09 31.71 -7.84
C ARG A 740 -27.76 32.55 -6.60
N LYS A 741 -27.26 31.94 -5.52
CA LYS A 741 -26.88 32.61 -4.27
C LYS A 741 -25.42 33.07 -4.23
N HIS A 742 -24.51 32.38 -4.93
CA HIS A 742 -23.08 32.71 -4.93
C HIS A 742 -22.64 33.23 -6.31
N PRO A 743 -22.41 34.56 -6.48
CA PRO A 743 -21.87 35.10 -7.72
C PRO A 743 -20.46 34.54 -8.00
N PRO A 744 -20.00 34.53 -9.27
CA PRO A 744 -18.65 34.09 -9.59
C PRO A 744 -17.63 34.89 -8.80
N LEU A 745 -16.76 34.20 -8.04
CA LEU A 745 -15.74 34.89 -7.26
C LEU A 745 -14.85 35.75 -8.18
N PRO A 746 -14.45 36.96 -7.75
CA PRO A 746 -13.44 37.75 -8.45
C PRO A 746 -12.14 36.96 -8.59
N ASP A 747 -11.29 37.35 -9.55
CA ASP A 747 -9.95 36.78 -9.66
C ASP A 747 -9.07 37.25 -8.47
N PRO A 748 -8.18 36.39 -7.93
CA PRO A 748 -7.29 36.75 -6.85
C PRO A 748 -6.20 37.75 -7.32
N PRO A 749 -5.54 38.47 -6.39
CA PRO A 749 -4.53 39.48 -6.73
C PRO A 749 -3.35 38.87 -7.50
N ARG A 750 -3.22 39.20 -8.78
CA ARG A 750 -2.09 38.77 -9.62
C ARG A 750 -0.87 39.67 -9.42
N GLU A 751 0.33 39.09 -9.52
CA GLU A 751 1.57 39.86 -9.59
C GLU A 751 1.90 40.18 -11.05
N THR A 752 2.26 41.43 -11.32
CA THR A 752 2.69 41.90 -12.66
C THR A 752 4.20 41.83 -12.86
N GLU A 753 4.95 41.78 -11.75
CA GLU A 753 6.40 41.60 -11.77
C GLU A 753 6.73 40.11 -11.78
N THR A 754 7.72 39.73 -12.60
CA THR A 754 8.17 38.34 -12.74
C THR A 754 9.69 38.25 -12.52
N PRO A 755 10.17 38.47 -11.27
CA PRO A 755 11.59 38.62 -10.99
C PRO A 755 12.38 37.31 -11.06
N ILE A 756 11.71 36.15 -10.92
CA ILE A 756 12.37 34.84 -10.94
C ILE A 756 12.60 34.41 -12.40
N SER A 757 13.86 34.40 -12.83
CA SER A 757 14.25 34.04 -14.20
C SER A 757 14.73 32.59 -14.28
N PHE A 758 14.10 31.77 -15.12
CA PHE A 758 14.45 30.36 -15.32
C PHE A 758 14.46 29.97 -16.81
N ASN A 759 15.63 29.61 -17.33
CA ASN A 759 15.83 29.09 -18.69
C ASN A 759 15.19 29.91 -19.84
N ASN A 760 15.21 31.24 -19.73
CA ASN A 760 14.59 32.25 -20.62
C ASN A 760 13.08 32.51 -20.42
N GLU A 761 12.45 31.85 -19.44
CA GLU A 761 11.11 32.17 -18.96
C GLU A 761 11.19 32.96 -17.64
N ASN A 762 10.19 33.80 -17.37
CA ASN A 762 10.08 34.56 -16.12
C ASN A 762 8.83 34.17 -15.31
N PHE A 763 8.96 34.17 -13.98
CA PHE A 763 7.96 33.74 -13.01
C PHE A 763 7.79 34.79 -11.90
N PRO A 764 6.57 34.96 -11.34
CA PRO A 764 6.32 35.84 -10.19
C PRO A 764 6.93 35.25 -8.92
N LEU A 765 6.97 36.02 -7.82
CA LEU A 765 7.40 35.46 -6.52
C LEU A 765 6.39 34.44 -5.99
N GLN A 766 5.11 34.66 -6.29
CA GLN A 766 3.99 33.87 -5.79
C GLN A 766 2.76 34.01 -6.69
N MET A 767 1.89 32.99 -6.63
CA MET A 767 0.61 32.92 -7.31
C MET A 767 -0.43 32.31 -6.37
N PHE A 768 -1.69 32.71 -6.55
CA PHE A 768 -2.79 32.36 -5.67
C PHE A 768 -3.99 31.85 -6.47
N SER A 769 -4.56 30.71 -6.11
CA SER A 769 -5.78 30.19 -6.73
C SER A 769 -7.04 30.64 -5.95
N PRO A 770 -8.26 30.54 -6.52
CA PRO A 770 -8.62 29.94 -7.82
C PRO A 770 -8.35 30.85 -9.04
N ASN A 771 -8.18 30.27 -10.22
CA ASN A 771 -8.12 30.92 -11.54
C ASN A 771 -6.97 31.93 -11.74
N ALA A 772 -5.75 31.59 -11.31
CA ALA A 772 -4.55 32.40 -11.59
C ALA A 772 -3.60 31.80 -12.63
N GLY A 773 -3.84 30.57 -13.08
CA GLY A 773 -2.99 29.86 -14.04
C GLY A 773 -1.73 29.28 -13.40
N ILE A 774 -1.81 28.80 -12.16
CA ILE A 774 -0.71 28.08 -11.48
C ILE A 774 -0.36 26.81 -12.26
N GLU A 775 -1.38 26.04 -12.70
CA GLU A 775 -1.15 24.87 -13.56
C GLU A 775 -0.40 25.25 -14.85
N ARG A 776 -0.74 26.38 -15.46
CA ARG A 776 -0.05 26.90 -16.66
C ARG A 776 1.39 27.36 -16.36
N ALA A 777 1.64 27.96 -15.21
CA ALA A 777 2.98 28.35 -14.79
C ALA A 777 3.87 27.10 -14.56
N LEU A 778 3.35 26.08 -13.90
CA LEU A 778 4.02 24.79 -13.72
C LEU A 778 4.33 24.13 -15.07
N ILE A 779 3.38 24.09 -16.00
CA ILE A 779 3.62 23.60 -17.36
C ILE A 779 4.72 24.41 -18.05
N ARG A 780 4.74 25.74 -17.96
CA ARG A 780 5.85 26.57 -18.50
C ARG A 780 7.21 26.20 -17.90
N ALA A 781 7.29 25.98 -16.59
CA ALA A 781 8.53 25.55 -15.94
C ALA A 781 8.99 24.17 -16.43
N ILE A 782 8.06 23.22 -16.60
CA ILE A 782 8.33 21.88 -17.14
C ILE A 782 8.80 21.94 -18.59
N GLU A 783 8.15 22.74 -19.44
CA GLU A 783 8.53 22.89 -20.85
C GLU A 783 9.89 23.61 -21.00
N ALA A 784 10.21 24.56 -20.12
CA ALA A 784 11.50 25.27 -20.11
C ALA A 784 12.66 24.48 -19.48
N SER A 785 12.39 23.38 -18.76
CA SER A 785 13.42 22.54 -18.12
C SER A 785 14.26 21.77 -19.14
N ARG A 786 15.56 21.61 -18.86
CA ARG A 786 16.57 21.07 -19.81
C ARG A 786 17.40 19.92 -19.26
N LEU A 787 17.42 19.71 -17.94
CA LEU A 787 18.27 18.75 -17.25
C LEU A 787 17.45 17.81 -16.36
N SER A 788 16.70 18.35 -15.40
CA SER A 788 15.97 17.53 -14.43
C SER A 788 14.73 18.23 -13.87
N ILE A 789 13.75 17.40 -13.47
CA ILE A 789 12.54 17.81 -12.75
C ILE A 789 12.34 16.80 -11.61
N ASP A 790 12.43 17.29 -10.37
CA ASP A 790 12.25 16.48 -9.15
C ASP A 790 11.01 16.97 -8.40
N ILE A 791 9.98 16.13 -8.24
CA ILE A 791 8.65 16.53 -7.71
C ILE A 791 8.30 15.74 -6.45
N ALA A 792 8.04 16.41 -5.34
CA ALA A 792 7.40 15.82 -4.16
C ALA A 792 5.98 16.38 -4.02
N MET A 793 4.98 15.55 -4.32
CA MET A 793 3.58 15.98 -4.38
C MET A 793 2.65 15.03 -3.62
N PHE A 794 1.91 15.58 -2.65
CA PHE A 794 0.85 14.89 -1.94
C PHE A 794 -0.23 14.37 -2.90
N SER A 795 -1.04 15.25 -3.48
CA SER A 795 -2.10 14.89 -4.44
C SER A 795 -1.72 15.32 -5.86
N PHE A 796 -1.45 14.35 -6.73
CA PHE A 796 -1.17 14.58 -8.16
C PHE A 796 -2.28 13.92 -9.00
N PHE A 797 -3.14 14.75 -9.60
CA PHE A 797 -4.27 14.34 -10.43
C PHE A 797 -4.37 15.13 -11.77
N SER A 798 -3.51 16.12 -12.00
CA SER A 798 -3.48 16.93 -13.23
C SER A 798 -2.87 16.16 -14.40
N ARG A 799 -3.73 15.75 -15.34
CA ARG A 799 -3.32 15.19 -16.63
C ARG A 799 -2.48 16.19 -17.48
N PRO A 800 -2.82 17.49 -17.59
CA PRO A 800 -2.00 18.45 -18.34
C PRO A 800 -0.56 18.55 -17.85
N ILE A 801 -0.32 18.54 -16.53
CA ILE A 801 1.03 18.49 -15.95
C ILE A 801 1.69 17.13 -16.26
N ALA A 802 0.99 16.00 -16.09
CA ALA A 802 1.56 14.68 -16.37
C ALA A 802 1.98 14.50 -17.86
N GLU A 803 1.19 15.01 -18.80
CA GLU A 803 1.54 15.02 -20.22
C GLU A 803 2.71 15.97 -20.54
N ALA A 804 2.83 17.10 -19.83
CA ALA A 804 4.00 17.98 -19.95
C ALA A 804 5.27 17.30 -19.43
N LEU A 805 5.18 16.55 -18.32
CA LEU A 805 6.30 15.76 -17.80
C LEU A 805 6.71 14.63 -18.75
N LEU A 806 5.75 14.01 -19.45
CA LEU A 806 6.06 13.02 -20.50
C LEU A 806 6.79 13.67 -21.67
N ARG A 807 6.31 14.82 -22.17
CA ARG A 807 7.04 15.60 -23.18
C ARG A 807 8.44 16.00 -22.73
N ALA A 808 8.63 16.40 -21.47
CA ALA A 808 9.96 16.71 -20.92
C ALA A 808 10.86 15.47 -20.89
N LYS A 809 10.35 14.33 -20.42
CA LYS A 809 11.06 13.04 -20.43
C LYS A 809 11.43 12.60 -21.85
N ASP A 810 10.55 12.79 -22.82
CA ASP A 810 10.80 12.46 -24.24
C ASP A 810 11.82 13.41 -24.89
N ARG A 811 11.97 14.65 -24.38
CA ARG A 811 13.10 15.56 -24.71
C ARG A 811 14.42 15.18 -24.00
N GLY A 812 14.44 14.14 -23.17
CA GLY A 812 15.63 13.70 -22.42
C GLY A 812 15.81 14.35 -21.04
N VAL A 813 14.84 15.14 -20.54
CA VAL A 813 14.89 15.69 -19.19
C VAL A 813 14.66 14.55 -18.17
N LYS A 814 15.52 14.44 -17.15
CA LYS A 814 15.33 13.44 -16.09
C LYS A 814 14.12 13.83 -15.21
N VAL A 815 13.07 13.04 -15.18
CA VAL A 815 11.90 13.27 -14.30
C VAL A 815 11.85 12.21 -13.20
N SER A 816 12.00 12.64 -11.94
CA SER A 816 11.87 11.80 -10.75
C SER A 816 10.73 12.33 -9.86
N ILE A 817 9.87 11.43 -9.36
CA ILE A 817 8.62 11.81 -8.66
C ILE A 817 8.50 11.04 -7.33
N VAL A 818 8.13 11.74 -6.25
CA VAL A 818 7.68 11.16 -4.98
C VAL A 818 6.20 11.50 -4.78
N MET A 819 5.37 10.48 -4.60
CA MET A 819 3.94 10.61 -4.30
C MET A 819 3.59 10.05 -2.91
N ASP A 820 2.55 10.59 -2.31
CA ASP A 820 1.99 10.06 -1.06
C ASP A 820 1.24 8.74 -1.26
N ARG A 821 1.45 7.77 -0.37
CA ARG A 821 0.83 6.45 -0.45
C ARG A 821 -0.70 6.45 -0.31
N THR A 822 -1.28 7.40 0.42
CA THR A 822 -2.75 7.50 0.55
C THR A 822 -3.40 8.13 -0.67
N GLN A 823 -2.62 8.82 -1.53
CA GLN A 823 -3.09 9.48 -2.75
C GLN A 823 -2.80 8.68 -4.02
N ALA A 824 -1.72 7.89 -4.02
CA ALA A 824 -1.46 6.84 -5.00
C ALA A 824 -2.64 5.85 -5.11
N GLY A 825 -2.95 5.37 -6.31
CA GLY A 825 -4.07 4.47 -6.59
C GLY A 825 -5.46 5.13 -6.70
N ILE A 826 -5.67 6.34 -6.19
CA ILE A 826 -6.98 7.03 -6.28
C ILE A 826 -7.34 7.38 -7.72
N SER A 827 -6.37 7.90 -8.48
CA SER A 827 -6.55 8.33 -9.88
C SER A 827 -5.99 7.35 -10.92
N ARG A 828 -5.21 6.34 -10.47
CA ARG A 828 -4.32 5.52 -11.30
C ARG A 828 -3.29 6.32 -12.11
N LEU A 829 -3.03 7.60 -11.78
CA LEU A 829 -1.95 8.37 -12.43
C LEU A 829 -0.57 7.82 -12.05
N ASP A 830 -0.43 7.22 -10.87
CA ASP A 830 0.76 6.49 -10.46
C ASP A 830 0.98 5.21 -11.29
N ASP A 831 -0.08 4.45 -11.59
CA ASP A 831 -0.01 3.34 -12.57
C ASP A 831 0.38 3.85 -13.97
N TRP A 832 -0.12 5.02 -14.37
CA TRP A 832 0.19 5.64 -15.67
C TRP A 832 1.65 6.10 -15.75
N PHE A 833 2.17 6.76 -14.71
CA PHE A 833 3.59 7.09 -14.59
C PHE A 833 4.47 5.83 -14.59
N ALA A 834 4.04 4.75 -13.91
CA ALA A 834 4.75 3.47 -13.92
C ALA A 834 4.75 2.83 -15.33
N TRP A 835 3.61 2.86 -16.03
CA TRP A 835 3.45 2.38 -17.41
C TRP A 835 4.36 3.12 -18.39
N HIS A 836 4.43 4.45 -18.30
CA HIS A 836 5.31 5.29 -19.14
C HIS A 836 6.77 5.31 -18.67
N GLY A 837 7.15 4.48 -17.69
CA GLY A 837 8.53 4.29 -17.26
C GLY A 837 9.15 5.53 -16.60
N PHE A 838 8.39 6.27 -15.81
CA PHE A 838 8.91 7.35 -14.96
C PHE A 838 9.64 6.79 -13.74
N ASP A 839 10.62 7.54 -13.23
CA ASP A 839 11.31 7.20 -11.99
C ASP A 839 10.46 7.63 -10.78
N LEU A 840 9.37 6.89 -10.54
CA LEU A 840 8.37 7.16 -9.51
C LEU A 840 8.65 6.38 -8.22
N ARG A 841 8.42 7.03 -7.07
CA ARG A 841 8.44 6.43 -5.73
C ARG A 841 7.18 6.82 -4.96
N VAL A 842 6.64 5.86 -4.21
CA VAL A 842 5.46 6.05 -3.35
C VAL A 842 5.88 5.84 -1.90
N ILE A 843 5.57 6.80 -1.02
CA ILE A 843 5.98 6.77 0.40
C ILE A 843 4.84 7.22 1.32
N SER A 844 4.81 6.69 2.54
CA SER A 844 3.97 7.18 3.64
C SER A 844 4.73 8.25 4.46
N GLY A 845 4.09 8.80 5.49
CA GLY A 845 4.76 9.60 6.52
C GLY A 845 5.91 8.88 7.25
N PRO A 846 6.76 9.64 7.96
CA PRO A 846 8.04 9.15 8.49
C PRO A 846 7.93 8.27 9.74
N ASN A 847 6.83 8.34 10.50
CA ASN A 847 6.73 7.68 11.79
C ASN A 847 6.23 6.24 11.67
N ARG A 848 7.19 5.32 11.59
CA ARG A 848 6.91 3.88 11.47
C ARG A 848 6.30 3.24 12.72
N ALA A 849 6.19 3.89 13.87
CA ALA A 849 5.55 3.30 15.05
C ALA A 849 4.05 3.61 15.17
N ARG A 850 3.50 4.44 14.27
CA ARG A 850 2.15 5.00 14.41
C ARG A 850 1.17 4.60 13.29
N ASP A 851 -0.09 4.90 13.60
CA ASP A 851 -1.24 5.15 12.71
C ASP A 851 -0.93 5.29 11.20
N PRO A 852 -0.85 4.25 10.34
CA PRO A 852 -0.57 4.45 8.92
C PRO A 852 -1.55 5.41 8.22
N ARG A 853 -2.79 5.54 8.68
CA ARG A 853 -3.77 6.52 8.14
C ARG A 853 -3.44 7.98 8.47
N TYR A 854 -2.63 8.21 9.50
CA TYR A 854 -2.12 9.52 9.86
C TYR A 854 -0.73 9.79 9.26
N GLN A 855 -0.07 8.78 8.68
CA GLN A 855 1.25 8.92 8.05
C GLN A 855 1.16 9.47 6.62
N LYS A 856 1.62 10.71 6.38
CA LYS A 856 1.58 11.32 5.03
C LYS A 856 2.90 11.90 4.54
N MET A 857 3.15 11.81 3.24
CA MET A 857 4.08 12.67 2.52
C MET A 857 3.30 13.89 2.03
N HIS A 858 3.16 14.91 2.88
CA HIS A 858 2.24 16.02 2.65
C HIS A 858 2.90 17.25 1.98
N ASN A 859 4.17 17.15 1.58
CA ASN A 859 4.85 18.15 0.77
C ASN A 859 4.12 18.44 -0.56
N LYS A 860 4.23 19.69 -1.02
CA LYS A 860 3.96 20.12 -2.39
C LYS A 860 5.13 21.00 -2.84
N PHE A 861 6.07 20.44 -3.59
CA PHE A 861 7.16 21.20 -4.19
C PHE A 861 7.70 20.54 -5.47
N ALA A 862 8.31 21.35 -6.33
CA ALA A 862 9.04 20.90 -7.51
C ALA A 862 10.36 21.66 -7.69
N LEU A 863 11.41 20.95 -8.09
CA LEU A 863 12.72 21.50 -8.45
C LEU A 863 12.92 21.37 -9.96
N PHE A 864 13.36 22.46 -10.60
CA PHE A 864 13.58 22.53 -12.04
C PHE A 864 15.07 22.83 -12.31
N ASP A 865 15.76 21.92 -13.00
CA ASP A 865 17.20 21.91 -13.32
C ASP A 865 18.16 22.18 -12.14
N GLY A 866 17.70 22.07 -10.89
CA GLY A 866 18.47 22.55 -9.73
C GLY A 866 18.71 24.06 -9.72
N LYS A 867 17.83 24.85 -10.35
CA LYS A 867 17.93 26.32 -10.49
C LYS A 867 16.68 27.08 -10.04
N MET A 868 15.52 26.43 -10.03
CA MET A 868 14.28 27.02 -9.54
C MET A 868 13.54 26.02 -8.66
N LEU A 869 13.00 26.51 -7.55
CA LEU A 869 12.11 25.77 -6.64
C LEU A 869 10.71 26.39 -6.71
N GLU A 870 9.70 25.55 -6.86
CA GLU A 870 8.30 25.85 -6.58
C GLU A 870 7.88 25.17 -5.27
N SER A 871 7.17 25.86 -4.38
CA SER A 871 6.51 25.24 -3.22
C SER A 871 5.35 26.10 -2.70
N GLY A 872 4.40 25.47 -2.00
CA GLY A 872 3.30 26.17 -1.35
C GLY A 872 2.27 25.20 -0.78
N SER A 873 0.99 25.58 -0.86
CA SER A 873 -0.12 24.70 -0.50
C SER A 873 -0.73 23.95 -1.69
N PHE A 874 -0.46 24.41 -2.92
CA PHE A 874 -1.09 23.97 -4.17
C PHE A 874 -0.83 22.49 -4.51
N ASN A 875 -1.90 21.70 -4.59
CA ASN A 875 -1.84 20.33 -5.09
C ASN A 875 -1.97 20.30 -6.62
N TYR A 876 -1.31 19.38 -7.31
CA TYR A 876 -1.35 19.29 -8.78
C TYR A 876 -2.66 18.67 -9.28
N SER A 877 -3.74 19.45 -9.24
CA SER A 877 -5.09 19.01 -9.62
C SER A 877 -5.95 20.15 -10.16
N ALA A 878 -6.91 19.79 -11.02
CA ALA A 878 -7.91 20.72 -11.57
C ALA A 878 -8.73 21.44 -10.48
N ARG A 879 -8.96 20.81 -9.32
CA ARG A 879 -9.67 21.42 -8.18
C ARG A 879 -8.83 22.50 -7.50
N ALA A 880 -7.51 22.33 -7.41
CA ALA A 880 -6.61 23.31 -6.83
C ALA A 880 -6.52 24.59 -7.67
N GLU A 881 -6.50 24.44 -9.00
CA GLU A 881 -6.54 25.58 -9.93
C GLU A 881 -7.89 26.29 -9.93
N MET A 882 -9.01 25.57 -10.06
CA MET A 882 -10.31 26.20 -10.34
C MET A 882 -11.20 26.47 -9.13
N LEU A 883 -11.09 25.68 -8.05
CA LEU A 883 -12.11 25.62 -6.99
C LEU A 883 -11.59 26.05 -5.61
N ASN A 884 -10.38 25.66 -5.27
CA ASN A 884 -9.78 25.91 -3.96
C ASN A 884 -9.06 27.27 -3.90
N PHE A 885 -8.85 27.77 -2.68
CA PHE A 885 -7.89 28.83 -2.40
C PHE A 885 -6.57 28.20 -1.93
N GLU A 886 -5.54 28.22 -2.78
CA GLU A 886 -4.20 27.69 -2.52
C GLU A 886 -3.13 28.66 -3.03
N ASN A 887 -1.86 28.45 -2.66
CA ASN A 887 -0.73 29.25 -3.13
C ASN A 887 0.40 28.37 -3.70
N ALA A 888 1.14 28.93 -4.66
CA ALA A 888 2.39 28.42 -5.19
C ALA A 888 3.41 29.56 -5.20
N ASN A 889 4.65 29.29 -4.80
CA ASN A 889 5.70 30.29 -4.62
C ASN A 889 6.97 29.84 -5.34
N PHE A 890 7.65 30.79 -6.00
CA PHE A 890 8.85 30.50 -6.78
C PHE A 890 10.10 31.12 -6.12
N PHE A 891 11.23 30.44 -6.28
CA PHE A 891 12.52 30.80 -5.71
C PHE A 891 13.67 30.40 -6.64
N ASP A 892 14.71 31.24 -6.68
CA ASP A 892 16.02 31.00 -7.32
C ASP A 892 17.18 31.02 -6.31
N ASP A 893 16.87 30.99 -5.00
CA ASP A 893 17.85 30.90 -3.90
C ASP A 893 18.52 29.52 -3.90
N ALA A 894 19.82 29.50 -4.22
CA ALA A 894 20.60 28.27 -4.39
C ALA A 894 20.77 27.46 -3.09
N ASP A 895 20.78 28.11 -1.92
CA ASP A 895 20.92 27.42 -0.63
C ASP A 895 19.61 26.66 -0.29
N GLU A 896 18.46 27.30 -0.55
CA GLU A 896 17.15 26.66 -0.36
C GLU A 896 16.88 25.57 -1.41
N ILE A 897 17.26 25.77 -2.67
CA ILE A 897 17.23 24.72 -3.71
C ILE A 897 18.05 23.50 -3.28
N ALA A 898 19.27 23.70 -2.74
CA ALA A 898 20.11 22.60 -2.26
C ALA A 898 19.48 21.86 -1.06
N ARG A 899 18.80 22.57 -0.16
CA ARG A 899 18.06 21.97 0.97
C ARG A 899 16.90 21.11 0.51
N TYR A 900 16.07 21.61 -0.40
CA TYR A 900 14.93 20.87 -0.95
C TYR A 900 15.38 19.67 -1.79
N ALA A 901 16.49 19.79 -2.54
CA ALA A 901 17.09 18.67 -3.26
C ALA A 901 17.57 17.56 -2.31
N ALA A 902 18.22 17.92 -1.19
CA ALA A 902 18.63 16.95 -0.17
C ALA A 902 17.42 16.25 0.47
N CYS A 903 16.36 16.99 0.83
CA CYS A 903 15.13 16.43 1.35
C CYS A 903 14.42 15.51 0.33
N PHE A 904 14.37 15.91 -0.94
CA PHE A 904 13.84 15.08 -2.02
C PHE A 904 14.59 13.76 -2.13
N VAL A 905 15.93 13.78 -2.17
CA VAL A 905 16.76 12.56 -2.25
C VAL A 905 16.50 11.63 -1.06
N GLN A 906 16.34 12.16 0.16
CA GLN A 906 16.01 11.36 1.34
C GLN A 906 14.64 10.67 1.22
N MET A 907 13.60 11.39 0.78
CA MET A 907 12.28 10.80 0.55
C MET A 907 12.32 9.78 -0.61
N PHE A 908 13.02 10.11 -1.69
CA PHE A 908 13.13 9.28 -2.89
C PHE A 908 13.83 7.94 -2.61
N ALA A 909 14.89 7.95 -1.79
CA ALA A 909 15.60 6.75 -1.38
C ALA A 909 14.78 5.84 -0.43
N ARG A 910 13.83 6.42 0.32
CA ARG A 910 12.96 5.70 1.27
C ARG A 910 11.63 5.23 0.66
N GLY A 911 11.22 5.79 -0.48
CA GLY A 911 9.98 5.42 -1.17
C GLY A 911 10.11 4.12 -1.97
N THR A 912 8.97 3.45 -2.21
CA THR A 912 8.90 2.20 -2.98
C THR A 912 8.47 2.47 -4.41
N ALA A 913 9.15 1.91 -5.41
CA ALA A 913 8.69 1.97 -6.79
C ALA A 913 7.44 1.09 -6.99
N PRO A 914 6.36 1.58 -7.63
CA PRO A 914 5.22 0.75 -8.02
C PRO A 914 5.61 -0.21 -9.14
N LYS A 915 4.95 -1.37 -9.21
CA LYS A 915 5.11 -2.31 -10.33
C LYS A 915 4.34 -1.79 -11.54
N PRO A 916 4.94 -1.69 -12.74
CA PRO A 916 4.21 -1.30 -13.95
C PRO A 916 3.04 -2.25 -14.23
N PRO A 917 1.84 -1.74 -14.58
CA PRO A 917 0.71 -2.57 -14.96
C PRO A 917 0.97 -3.32 -16.28
N LYS A 918 0.25 -4.41 -16.54
CA LYS A 918 0.37 -5.19 -17.79
C LYS A 918 -0.30 -4.56 -19.01
N ARG A 919 -1.12 -3.53 -18.80
CA ARG A 919 -1.89 -2.80 -19.81
C ARG A 919 -1.86 -1.32 -19.44
N GLU A 920 -1.97 -0.44 -20.43
CA GLU A 920 -2.11 0.99 -20.20
C GLU A 920 -3.35 1.26 -19.34
N PRO A 921 -3.23 1.96 -18.20
CA PRO A 921 -4.38 2.30 -17.37
C PRO A 921 -5.36 3.16 -18.15
N GLN A 922 -6.58 2.66 -18.36
CA GLN A 922 -7.64 3.49 -18.92
C GLN A 922 -7.99 4.58 -17.92
N TRP A 923 -7.65 5.82 -18.28
CA TRP A 923 -7.97 7.01 -17.50
C TRP A 923 -9.49 7.26 -17.54
N ALA A 924 -10.21 6.68 -16.59
CA ALA A 924 -11.49 7.23 -16.18
C ALA A 924 -11.20 8.59 -15.54
N ALA A 925 -11.59 9.68 -16.20
CA ALA A 925 -11.48 11.00 -15.58
C ALA A 925 -12.28 10.97 -14.26
N PRO A 926 -11.71 11.41 -13.12
CA PRO A 926 -12.53 11.61 -11.93
C PRO A 926 -13.68 12.53 -12.32
N ALA A 927 -14.92 12.15 -11.97
CA ALA A 927 -16.17 12.57 -12.61
C ALA A 927 -16.61 14.04 -12.33
N PHE A 928 -15.64 14.95 -12.29
CA PHE A 928 -15.73 16.31 -11.75
C PHE A 928 -14.99 17.35 -12.59
N ALA A 929 -14.74 17.08 -13.87
CA ALA A 929 -14.60 18.16 -14.83
C ALA A 929 -15.99 18.82 -14.97
N PRO A 930 -16.16 20.12 -14.65
CA PRO A 930 -17.37 20.83 -15.03
C PRO A 930 -17.47 20.76 -16.56
N GLN A 931 -18.64 20.39 -17.09
CA GLN A 931 -18.91 20.64 -18.50
C GLN A 931 -18.89 22.17 -18.68
N ALA A 932 -18.03 22.63 -19.60
CA ALA A 932 -17.71 24.04 -19.81
C ALA A 932 -18.88 24.85 -20.37
#